data_AF-A0A139HF24-F1
#
_entry.id   AF-A0A139HF24-F1
#
_cell.length_a   1.000
_cell.length_b   1.000
_cell.length_c   1.000
_cell.angle_alpha   90.00
_cell.angle_beta   90.00
_cell.angle_gamma   90.00
#
_symmetry.space_group_name_H-M   'P 1'
#
loop_
_entity.id
_entity.type
_entity.pdbx_description
1 polymer ?
#
loop_
_entity_poly.entity_id
_entity_poly.type
_entity_poly.pdbx_seq_one_letter_code
_entity_poly.pdbx_strand_id
1 'polypeptide(L)'
;MTMGFPCAFANIITLWLLQAVIRPALAQQSPNAGLFEPTATQAWNFAPTCTAGLTPFNNGDANGTFTDTYGALWQMNCGQRNTKAFYNNNGGTNGRGISACFRGCDKRPGCVGFYFVGSVNSATSGSGLCYYQNRELSNYVLDAGTTPNNQWGSFYGGAHMIRASTQQPCPYYNGTTWQDSAGNSWAIYCQRNANNAITIGSVNAADMASCFAICNAESECTSFEFAYDNAEPSGITGGNGGVCYMKNYGGLPQESITFFATEDFATRITVTSTAVAATSSVTSVATSGAGSTPPATPTATGPYPSGFTGVCTTSGAVSPSSPACPGANQTQYTSPCGSVYTVYCGFDNTPGYVSQQTVSDLAGCMAACDAYTNCQSASLQGTTCYIKTGFTALTSNSGLSVIVRNIPPNPNYAIPPPAGTANASTGCGQPLWPGLVPNGASVSYSYTGSDGYTRQYLVHIPRYYYNDRASPLILGFHGQGGDAYSIERDSKLNDGARNPFGIAVYVTGVGNAFISNPDFGPTGSQYTNLDDISFVRSLIAFLLGSFCIDTGRIWVTGYSNGGGLVQVLACDPVMSSTISVFTGMSAAMYTNNTNSAQDPRTVDPVNTPVQAICSPSRNNVAYMEVHGVSDGTIAYYGGFRRNRVLPEIPHWATEWAARQGYSRTNTTMATGPNYIRYGFGNAGNIGIITQITITDNSCNHCWANTSPQQVDASTEFMNFFYDQTRTWGNGRSPVFATSSRSTSTNRASTATGPVSTSPPCKYKFRSCGKNGA
;
A
#
# COMPACT_ATOMS: atom_id res chain seq x y z
N MET A 1 75.76 27.29 -2.28
CA MET A 1 74.85 26.13 -2.45
C MET A 1 73.78 26.26 -1.38
N THR A 2 72.60 26.88 -1.65
CA THR A 2 71.40 26.36 -2.38
C THR A 2 70.54 25.43 -1.49
N MET A 3 69.20 25.51 -1.35
CA MET A 3 68.11 26.43 -1.80
C MET A 3 66.83 26.15 -0.94
N GLY A 4 65.64 26.80 -1.03
CA GLY A 4 65.17 27.83 -1.98
C GLY A 4 63.86 28.61 -1.70
N PHE A 5 62.98 28.27 -0.73
CA PHE A 5 61.73 29.03 -0.37
C PHE A 5 60.57 28.98 -1.45
N PRO A 6 59.33 29.56 -1.26
CA PRO A 6 58.04 28.92 -1.59
C PRO A 6 57.00 29.85 -2.33
N CYS A 7 55.74 29.95 -1.83
CA CYS A 7 54.56 30.76 -2.26
C CYS A 7 53.61 30.10 -3.30
N ALA A 8 52.26 30.19 -3.31
CA ALA A 8 51.17 30.87 -2.57
C ALA A 8 50.44 32.06 -3.29
N PHE A 9 49.09 32.09 -3.16
CA PHE A 9 48.10 33.13 -3.57
C PHE A 9 47.89 33.42 -5.09
N ALA A 10 46.80 34.06 -5.58
CA ALA A 10 45.35 34.08 -5.26
C ALA A 10 44.58 34.96 -6.29
N ASN A 11 43.27 34.72 -6.48
CA ASN A 11 42.18 35.62 -6.96
C ASN A 11 42.32 36.44 -8.29
N ILE A 12 41.22 36.55 -9.06
CA ILE A 12 40.49 37.82 -9.37
C ILE A 12 39.33 37.62 -10.39
N ILE A 13 38.08 37.96 -9.98
CA ILE A 13 37.04 38.88 -10.56
C ILE A 13 36.94 38.95 -12.12
N THR A 14 35.81 38.92 -12.86
CA THR A 14 34.47 39.63 -12.82
C THR A 14 33.56 38.91 -13.85
N LEU A 15 32.26 38.58 -13.71
CA LEU A 15 31.00 39.33 -13.46
C LEU A 15 30.44 40.14 -14.67
N TRP A 16 29.12 40.01 -14.93
CA TRP A 16 28.23 40.82 -15.82
C TRP A 16 28.33 40.63 -17.36
N LEU A 17 27.29 40.81 -18.22
CA LEU A 17 25.89 41.27 -18.07
C LEU A 17 24.99 40.87 -19.29
N LEU A 18 23.72 40.48 -19.05
CA LEU A 18 22.50 40.78 -19.86
C LEU A 18 22.43 40.34 -21.37
N GLN A 19 21.27 40.21 -22.07
CA GLN A 19 19.87 40.53 -21.75
C GLN A 19 18.86 39.62 -22.51
N ALA A 20 17.70 39.47 -21.87
CA ALA A 20 16.52 38.69 -22.20
C ALA A 20 15.69 39.12 -23.44
N VAL A 21 14.79 38.23 -23.90
CA VAL A 21 13.54 38.61 -24.59
C VAL A 21 12.31 37.94 -23.95
N ILE A 22 11.29 38.77 -23.83
CA ILE A 22 10.07 38.73 -23.00
C ILE A 22 8.98 37.75 -23.53
N ARG A 23 8.08 37.37 -22.61
CA ARG A 23 6.88 36.50 -22.76
C ARG A 23 5.82 37.07 -23.75
N PRO A 24 4.80 36.29 -24.18
CA PRO A 24 3.64 36.00 -23.30
C PRO A 24 3.26 34.51 -23.24
N ALA A 25 2.64 34.10 -22.13
CA ALA A 25 1.94 32.82 -22.03
C ALA A 25 0.52 32.98 -22.63
N LEU A 26 0.13 32.04 -23.50
CA LEU A 26 -1.26 31.84 -23.90
C LEU A 26 -1.66 30.42 -23.50
N ALA A 27 -2.81 30.31 -22.85
CA ALA A 27 -3.32 29.04 -22.35
C ALA A 27 -3.83 28.16 -23.50
N GLN A 28 -3.55 26.86 -23.43
CA GLN A 28 -4.39 25.85 -24.04
C GLN A 28 -4.74 24.78 -23.01
N GLN A 29 -6.03 24.71 -22.70
CA GLN A 29 -6.65 23.75 -21.80
C GLN A 29 -6.62 22.35 -22.44
N SER A 30 -6.46 21.31 -21.62
CA SER A 30 -6.76 19.93 -22.02
C SER A 30 -8.11 19.51 -21.43
N PRO A 31 -9.01 18.88 -22.21
CA PRO A 31 -10.41 18.71 -21.82
C PRO A 31 -10.63 17.48 -20.94
N ASN A 32 -10.63 17.69 -19.62
CA ASN A 32 -11.47 16.95 -18.66
C ASN A 32 -11.71 17.78 -17.38
N ALA A 33 -11.76 19.11 -17.52
CA ALA A 33 -12.23 20.01 -16.47
C ALA A 33 -13.76 20.10 -16.54
N GLY A 34 -14.43 19.17 -15.87
CA GLY A 34 -15.89 19.14 -15.78
C GLY A 34 -16.39 17.90 -15.04
N LEU A 35 -17.03 18.12 -13.88
CA LEU A 35 -17.59 17.08 -12.98
C LEU A 35 -16.49 16.19 -12.33
N PHE A 36 -15.97 16.45 -11.12
CA PHE A 36 -16.40 17.34 -10.04
C PHE A 36 -15.20 18.12 -9.46
N GLU A 37 -15.13 19.41 -9.74
CA GLU A 37 -14.56 20.35 -8.76
C GLU A 37 -15.66 20.60 -7.71
N PRO A 38 -15.45 20.33 -6.40
CA PRO A 38 -16.26 21.03 -5.40
C PRO A 38 -15.97 22.52 -5.57
N THR A 39 -16.99 23.32 -5.86
CA THR A 39 -16.83 24.73 -6.22
C THR A 39 -15.96 25.46 -5.20
N ALA A 40 -14.80 25.93 -5.65
CA ALA A 40 -13.91 26.81 -4.90
C ALA A 40 -14.52 28.21 -4.75
N THR A 41 -15.61 28.31 -3.98
CA THR A 41 -15.94 29.48 -3.18
C THR A 41 -15.54 29.13 -1.74
N GLN A 42 -14.25 28.96 -1.48
CA GLN A 42 -13.47 30.11 -1.04
C GLN A 42 -11.96 29.96 -1.29
N ALA A 43 -11.43 30.63 -2.31
CA ALA A 43 -10.00 30.93 -2.40
C ALA A 43 -9.69 32.12 -1.46
N TRP A 44 -9.32 31.85 -0.21
CA TRP A 44 -8.90 32.92 0.70
C TRP A 44 -7.40 33.14 0.69
N ASN A 45 -7.07 34.40 0.40
CA ASN A 45 -5.84 35.04 0.82
C ASN A 45 -5.58 34.73 2.31
N PHE A 46 -4.32 34.54 2.71
CA PHE A 46 -3.89 34.27 4.09
C PHE A 46 -4.82 34.95 5.12
N ALA A 47 -5.59 34.16 5.89
CA ALA A 47 -6.59 34.65 6.85
C ALA A 47 -7.12 33.56 7.82
N PRO A 48 -6.31 32.81 8.62
CA PRO A 48 -6.84 31.96 9.68
C PRO A 48 -7.23 32.83 10.89
N THR A 49 -8.22 33.69 10.69
CA THR A 49 -8.98 34.37 11.75
C THR A 49 -10.32 33.67 11.92
N CYS A 50 -10.56 33.05 13.08
CA CYS A 50 -11.82 32.41 13.51
C CYS A 50 -12.95 33.44 13.75
N THR A 51 -13.12 34.41 12.86
CA THR A 51 -13.83 35.68 13.16
C THR A 51 -14.76 36.15 12.04
N ALA A 52 -15.06 35.31 11.04
CA ALA A 52 -16.12 35.55 10.07
C ALA A 52 -16.78 34.24 9.64
N GLY A 53 -17.98 33.95 10.16
CA GLY A 53 -18.78 32.77 9.83
C GLY A 53 -18.63 31.59 10.81
N LEU A 54 -17.43 31.33 11.30
CA LEU A 54 -17.15 30.23 12.24
C LEU A 54 -17.46 30.67 13.68
N THR A 55 -18.54 30.17 14.27
CA THR A 55 -18.85 30.38 15.71
C THR A 55 -18.73 29.07 16.50
N PRO A 56 -18.43 29.10 17.81
CA PRO A 56 -18.18 27.87 18.59
C PRO A 56 -19.39 26.92 18.79
N PHE A 57 -20.54 27.23 18.19
CA PHE A 57 -21.84 26.61 18.48
C PHE A 57 -22.54 26.03 17.25
N ASN A 58 -21.86 25.90 16.12
CA ASN A 58 -22.45 25.43 14.87
C ASN A 58 -21.78 24.13 14.41
N ASN A 59 -22.52 23.01 14.42
CA ASN A 59 -21.98 21.69 14.08
C ASN A 59 -21.53 21.53 12.62
N GLY A 60 -21.89 22.48 11.74
CA GLY A 60 -21.42 22.52 10.35
C GLY A 60 -20.00 23.05 10.17
N ASP A 61 -19.41 23.68 11.20
CA ASP A 61 -18.12 24.38 11.12
C ASP A 61 -16.94 23.56 11.69
N ALA A 62 -17.20 22.31 12.11
CA ALA A 62 -16.15 21.34 12.39
C ALA A 62 -15.53 20.84 11.07
N ASN A 63 -14.21 20.62 11.06
CA ASN A 63 -13.43 20.06 9.94
C ASN A 63 -13.14 21.01 8.76
N GLY A 64 -12.81 22.28 9.03
CA GLY A 64 -12.20 23.13 8.01
C GLY A 64 -10.83 22.58 7.58
N THR A 65 -10.59 22.36 6.29
CA THR A 65 -9.29 21.87 5.80
C THR A 65 -8.41 22.99 5.24
N PHE A 66 -7.15 23.05 5.65
CA PHE A 66 -6.16 24.04 5.22
C PHE A 66 -4.96 23.36 4.53
N THR A 67 -4.49 23.88 3.39
CA THR A 67 -3.21 23.45 2.81
C THR A 67 -2.15 24.52 3.08
N ASP A 68 -1.02 24.13 3.66
CA ASP A 68 0.07 25.06 3.97
C ASP A 68 0.97 25.38 2.76
N THR A 69 1.98 26.22 2.99
CA THR A 69 2.95 26.65 1.95
C THR A 69 3.86 25.52 1.45
N TYR A 70 4.06 24.47 2.23
CA TYR A 70 4.82 23.27 1.87
C TYR A 70 3.93 22.18 1.24
N GLY A 71 2.61 22.39 1.17
CA GLY A 71 1.63 21.49 0.56
C GLY A 71 1.06 20.42 1.49
N ALA A 72 1.26 20.51 2.82
CA ALA A 72 0.59 19.60 3.75
C ALA A 72 -0.86 20.03 3.97
N LEU A 73 -1.77 19.06 4.07
CA LEU A 73 -3.20 19.28 4.35
C LEU A 73 -3.45 19.10 5.86
N TRP A 74 -4.15 20.04 6.46
CA TRP A 74 -4.46 20.11 7.88
C TRP A 74 -5.97 20.16 8.12
N GLN A 75 -6.43 19.48 9.16
CA GLN A 75 -7.75 19.62 9.77
C GLN A 75 -7.69 20.72 10.84
N MET A 76 -8.59 21.69 10.77
CA MET A 76 -8.69 22.82 11.69
C MET A 76 -10.03 22.84 12.40
N ASN A 77 -9.99 22.92 13.73
CA ASN A 77 -11.17 23.03 14.57
C ASN A 77 -11.03 24.23 15.52
N CYS A 78 -11.87 25.26 15.30
CA CYS A 78 -11.92 26.47 16.11
C CYS A 78 -12.46 26.18 17.53
N GLY A 79 -11.92 26.82 18.55
CA GLY A 79 -12.35 26.65 19.95
C GLY A 79 -12.13 25.25 20.55
N GLN A 80 -11.45 24.36 19.83
CA GLN A 80 -11.19 22.99 20.23
C GLN A 80 -9.68 22.74 20.39
N ARG A 81 -9.32 21.74 21.20
CA ARG A 81 -7.93 21.26 21.34
C ARG A 81 -7.84 19.75 21.12
N ASN A 82 -6.68 19.31 20.64
CA ASN A 82 -6.32 17.90 20.55
C ASN A 82 -5.76 17.41 21.90
N THR A 83 -6.08 16.18 22.32
CA THR A 83 -5.80 15.70 23.70
C THR A 83 -4.62 14.71 23.84
N LYS A 84 -3.74 14.58 22.84
CA LYS A 84 -2.59 13.67 22.89
C LYS A 84 -1.29 14.33 23.37
N ALA A 85 -0.32 13.48 23.68
CA ALA A 85 0.98 13.83 24.25
C ALA A 85 1.64 15.03 23.55
N PHE A 86 2.05 15.99 24.37
CA PHE A 86 2.67 17.23 23.94
C PHE A 86 4.19 17.07 23.93
N TYR A 87 4.87 17.91 23.15
CA TYR A 87 6.25 18.23 23.50
C TYR A 87 6.25 19.01 24.81
N ASN A 88 7.25 18.79 25.68
CA ASN A 88 7.41 19.55 26.93
C ASN A 88 7.94 21.00 26.69
N ASN A 89 7.55 21.62 25.58
CA ASN A 89 7.95 22.96 25.16
C ASN A 89 6.85 23.59 24.30
N ASN A 90 6.67 24.92 24.40
CA ASN A 90 5.71 25.68 23.61
C ASN A 90 6.42 26.70 22.70
N GLY A 91 5.85 26.93 21.51
CA GLY A 91 6.37 27.90 20.54
C GLY A 91 5.70 29.27 20.74
N GLY A 92 6.49 30.33 20.97
CA GLY A 92 5.98 31.70 20.91
C GLY A 92 5.71 32.14 19.47
N THR A 93 4.56 32.76 19.20
CA THR A 93 4.19 33.11 17.81
C THR A 93 4.88 34.35 17.24
N ASN A 94 5.72 35.06 18.02
CA ASN A 94 6.47 36.25 17.59
C ASN A 94 5.63 37.26 16.78
N GLY A 95 4.40 37.51 17.24
CA GLY A 95 3.47 38.47 16.63
C GLY A 95 2.68 37.97 15.42
N ARG A 96 2.68 36.66 15.12
CA ARG A 96 2.10 36.07 13.88
C ARG A 96 0.81 35.25 14.04
N GLY A 97 0.32 35.12 15.27
CA GLY A 97 -0.82 34.26 15.60
C GLY A 97 -0.60 32.80 15.17
N ILE A 98 -1.70 32.10 14.91
CA ILE A 98 -1.71 30.66 14.61
C ILE A 98 -0.88 30.26 13.37
N SER A 99 -0.60 31.19 12.45
CA SER A 99 0.23 30.92 11.26
C SER A 99 1.66 30.47 11.58
N ALA A 100 2.20 30.86 12.74
CA ALA A 100 3.49 30.37 13.21
C ALA A 100 3.44 28.89 13.62
N CYS A 101 2.31 28.41 14.14
CA CYS A 101 2.18 27.04 14.64
C CYS A 101 2.23 25.99 13.54
N PHE A 102 1.74 26.28 12.32
CA PHE A 102 1.95 25.37 11.19
C PHE A 102 3.44 25.23 10.87
N ARG A 103 4.11 26.36 10.63
CA ARG A 103 5.55 26.41 10.31
C ARG A 103 6.45 25.82 11.39
N GLY A 104 6.10 26.00 12.66
CA GLY A 104 6.85 25.44 13.78
C GLY A 104 6.60 23.95 14.02
N CYS A 105 5.49 23.41 13.49
CA CYS A 105 5.27 21.97 13.43
C CYS A 105 6.02 21.35 12.25
N ASP A 106 5.98 21.97 11.06
CA ASP A 106 6.73 21.52 9.86
C ASP A 106 8.23 21.35 10.09
N LYS A 107 8.80 22.12 11.03
CA LYS A 107 10.22 22.10 11.41
C LYS A 107 10.58 21.13 12.52
N ARG A 108 9.60 20.59 13.26
CA ARG A 108 9.84 19.93 14.54
C ARG A 108 9.81 18.40 14.38
N PRO A 109 10.94 17.70 14.64
CA PRO A 109 11.04 16.24 14.55
C PRO A 109 9.89 15.50 15.23
N GLY A 110 9.06 14.82 14.42
CA GLY A 110 7.89 14.06 14.89
C GLY A 110 6.54 14.81 14.94
N CYS A 111 6.47 16.09 14.58
CA CYS A 111 5.27 16.88 14.81
C CYS A 111 4.18 16.58 13.78
N VAL A 112 2.95 16.36 14.26
CA VAL A 112 1.76 16.02 13.44
C VAL A 112 0.54 16.89 13.76
N GLY A 113 0.63 17.77 14.74
CA GLY A 113 -0.49 18.59 15.21
C GLY A 113 -0.09 19.63 16.22
N PHE A 114 -0.99 20.57 16.50
CA PHE A 114 -0.84 21.53 17.57
C PHE A 114 -2.19 22.04 18.05
N TYR A 115 -2.21 22.75 19.19
CA TYR A 115 -3.27 23.72 19.49
C TYR A 115 -2.67 25.09 19.80
N PHE A 116 -3.42 26.15 19.51
CA PHE A 116 -3.00 27.53 19.70
C PHE A 116 -3.84 28.22 20.79
N VAL A 117 -3.15 28.93 21.67
CA VAL A 117 -3.76 29.78 22.71
C VAL A 117 -3.24 31.21 22.52
N GLY A 118 -4.15 32.15 22.30
CA GLY A 118 -3.82 33.57 22.21
C GLY A 118 -4.70 34.35 21.24
N SER A 119 -4.26 35.57 20.94
CA SER A 119 -4.94 36.50 20.03
C SER A 119 -4.54 36.25 18.57
N VAL A 120 -5.48 36.52 17.66
CA VAL A 120 -5.21 36.64 16.22
C VAL A 120 -5.85 37.93 15.73
N ASN A 121 -5.02 38.86 15.31
CA ASN A 121 -5.40 40.16 14.76
C ASN A 121 -5.60 40.07 13.24
N SER A 122 -4.88 39.15 12.59
CA SER A 122 -5.08 38.77 11.19
C SER A 122 -4.48 37.39 10.90
N ALA A 123 -4.84 36.82 9.76
CA ALA A 123 -3.96 36.08 8.86
C ALA A 123 -2.60 35.56 9.38
N THR A 124 -1.72 36.52 9.62
CA THR A 124 -0.29 36.36 9.87
C THR A 124 0.13 37.28 11.01
N SER A 125 -0.82 37.69 11.86
CA SER A 125 -0.60 38.61 12.98
C SER A 125 -1.42 38.25 14.22
N GLY A 126 -0.77 38.24 15.39
CA GLY A 126 -1.38 37.87 16.67
C GLY A 126 -0.34 37.40 17.69
N SER A 127 -0.68 37.39 18.97
CA SER A 127 0.23 36.96 20.04
C SER A 127 -0.31 35.73 20.77
N GLY A 128 0.56 34.75 21.05
CA GLY A 128 0.17 33.55 21.78
C GLY A 128 1.22 32.44 21.75
N LEU A 129 0.76 31.24 22.11
CA LEU A 129 1.58 30.04 22.28
C LEU A 129 1.03 28.87 21.46
N CYS A 130 1.93 28.21 20.73
CA CYS A 130 1.71 26.96 20.01
C CYS A 130 2.11 25.77 20.88
N TYR A 131 1.20 24.81 21.06
CA TYR A 131 1.44 23.59 21.80
C TYR A 131 1.46 22.40 20.85
N TYR A 132 2.67 21.96 20.48
CA TYR A 132 2.93 20.94 19.46
C TYR A 132 2.67 19.51 19.96
N GLN A 133 2.40 18.59 19.02
CA GLN A 133 2.01 17.20 19.30
C GLN A 133 2.76 16.21 18.41
N ASN A 134 3.14 15.07 19.01
CA ASN A 134 3.96 14.02 18.37
C ASN A 134 3.22 12.68 18.18
N ARG A 135 1.88 12.69 18.24
CA ARG A 135 1.02 11.52 18.05
C ARG A 135 -0.21 11.90 17.25
N GLU A 136 -0.69 10.96 16.45
CA GLU A 136 -1.87 11.12 15.62
C GLU A 136 -3.13 11.46 16.44
N LEU A 137 -4.06 12.17 15.81
CA LEU A 137 -5.27 12.68 16.45
C LEU A 137 -6.13 11.53 16.98
N SER A 138 -6.41 11.54 18.28
CA SER A 138 -7.43 10.63 18.84
C SER A 138 -8.80 11.25 18.94
N ASN A 139 -8.90 12.54 19.30
CA ASN A 139 -10.13 13.28 19.51
C ASN A 139 -9.84 14.79 19.62
N TYR A 140 -10.76 15.61 19.13
CA TYR A 140 -10.86 17.03 19.50
C TYR A 140 -11.77 17.18 20.73
N VAL A 141 -11.41 18.07 21.65
CA VAL A 141 -12.24 18.43 22.81
C VAL A 141 -12.61 19.91 22.73
N LEU A 142 -13.91 20.19 22.77
CA LEU A 142 -14.49 21.52 22.95
C LEU A 142 -14.15 22.07 24.34
N ASP A 143 -13.79 23.35 24.39
CA ASP A 143 -13.71 24.07 25.66
C ASP A 143 -15.09 24.54 26.09
N ALA A 144 -15.64 23.91 27.14
CA ALA A 144 -16.90 24.31 27.76
C ALA A 144 -16.75 25.49 28.74
N GLY A 145 -15.59 26.18 28.75
CA GLY A 145 -15.39 27.46 29.44
C GLY A 145 -15.02 27.36 30.92
N THR A 146 -14.41 26.25 31.37
CA THR A 146 -14.20 25.97 32.81
C THR A 146 -12.74 25.83 33.27
N THR A 147 -11.74 26.25 32.48
CA THR A 147 -10.35 26.38 32.97
C THR A 147 -9.82 27.83 32.90
N PRO A 148 -10.26 28.72 33.81
CA PRO A 148 -9.74 30.08 33.93
C PRO A 148 -8.41 30.09 34.70
N ASN A 149 -7.30 29.68 34.08
CA ASN A 149 -5.96 29.85 34.68
C ASN A 149 -4.76 29.81 33.72
N ASN A 150 -4.93 30.26 32.48
CA ASN A 150 -3.79 30.75 31.69
C ASN A 150 -3.96 32.26 31.45
N GLN A 151 -2.84 32.98 31.32
CA GLN A 151 -2.82 34.45 31.30
C GLN A 151 -3.19 35.04 29.92
N TRP A 152 -3.71 34.20 29.01
CA TRP A 152 -3.82 34.48 27.56
C TRP A 152 -5.20 34.14 26.96
N GLY A 153 -6.14 33.59 27.74
CA GLY A 153 -7.54 33.35 27.33
C GLY A 153 -7.84 31.93 26.83
N SER A 154 -9.08 31.76 26.34
CA SER A 154 -9.63 30.50 25.83
C SER A 154 -8.86 29.95 24.62
N PHE A 155 -9.02 28.64 24.34
CA PHE A 155 -8.39 28.03 23.16
C PHE A 155 -8.89 28.68 21.87
N TYR A 156 -7.96 29.01 20.99
CA TYR A 156 -8.28 29.61 19.70
C TYR A 156 -8.68 28.54 18.67
N GLY A 157 -7.91 27.46 18.61
CA GLY A 157 -8.20 26.30 17.78
C GLY A 157 -7.07 25.27 17.75
N GLY A 158 -7.41 24.07 17.29
CA GLY A 158 -6.50 22.94 17.13
C GLY A 158 -6.32 22.56 15.65
N ALA A 159 -5.12 22.09 15.33
CA ALA A 159 -4.70 21.66 14.01
C ALA A 159 -4.18 20.21 14.06
N HIS A 160 -4.54 19.41 13.07
CA HIS A 160 -3.91 18.10 12.85
C HIS A 160 -3.60 17.87 11.38
N MET A 161 -2.45 17.32 11.04
CA MET A 161 -2.04 17.11 9.65
C MET A 161 -2.71 15.83 9.10
N ILE A 162 -3.61 15.99 8.12
CA ILE A 162 -4.31 14.91 7.41
C ILE A 162 -3.39 14.27 6.35
N ARG A 163 -2.58 15.08 5.67
CA ARG A 163 -1.68 14.64 4.60
C ARG A 163 -0.37 15.42 4.68
N ALA A 164 0.74 14.69 4.67
CA ALA A 164 2.09 15.24 4.69
C ALA A 164 2.36 16.24 3.55
N SER A 165 3.25 17.19 3.83
CA SER A 165 3.96 17.92 2.77
C SER A 165 4.77 16.92 1.95
N THR A 166 4.83 17.11 0.62
CA THR A 166 5.79 16.38 -0.24
C THR A 166 7.22 16.90 -0.10
N GLN A 167 7.42 18.02 0.60
CA GLN A 167 8.69 18.74 0.76
C GLN A 167 9.35 18.54 2.14
N GLN A 168 8.62 18.06 3.16
CA GLN A 168 9.18 17.73 4.47
C GLN A 168 9.17 16.21 4.69
N PRO A 169 10.33 15.54 4.85
CA PRO A 169 10.37 14.07 4.94
C PRO A 169 9.89 13.53 6.29
N CYS A 170 10.17 14.22 7.39
CA CYS A 170 9.72 13.83 8.71
C CYS A 170 8.39 14.51 9.08
N PRO A 171 7.47 13.84 9.79
CA PRO A 171 7.58 12.48 10.35
C PRO A 171 7.25 11.32 9.38
N TYR A 172 6.72 11.59 8.19
CA TYR A 172 5.97 10.58 7.41
C TYR A 172 6.82 9.55 6.67
N TYR A 173 8.02 9.93 6.23
CA TYR A 173 8.94 9.01 5.55
C TYR A 173 9.81 8.21 6.53
N ASN A 174 9.53 8.25 7.84
CA ASN A 174 10.31 7.54 8.87
C ASN A 174 10.39 6.01 8.59
N GLY A 175 11.61 5.50 8.43
CA GLY A 175 11.86 4.10 8.06
C GLY A 175 11.65 3.78 6.57
N THR A 176 11.48 4.81 5.73
CA THR A 176 11.25 4.68 4.28
C THR A 176 12.22 5.56 3.47
N THR A 177 12.00 5.65 2.16
CA THR A 177 12.86 6.42 1.26
C THR A 177 12.18 7.68 0.73
N TRP A 178 12.89 8.81 0.73
CA TRP A 178 12.46 10.08 0.13
C TRP A 178 13.43 10.52 -0.98
N GLN A 179 12.93 11.19 -2.01
CA GLN A 179 13.74 11.72 -3.11
C GLN A 179 13.79 13.25 -3.01
N ASP A 180 15.01 13.81 -3.02
CA ASP A 180 15.20 15.25 -2.96
C ASP A 180 14.97 15.95 -4.32
N SER A 181 14.97 17.28 -4.32
CA SER A 181 14.77 18.11 -5.51
C SER A 181 15.90 18.02 -6.54
N ALA A 182 17.05 17.42 -6.19
CA ALA A 182 18.15 17.10 -7.10
C ALA A 182 18.07 15.65 -7.64
N GLY A 183 17.08 14.86 -7.20
CA GLY A 183 16.84 13.49 -7.64
C GLY A 183 17.55 12.41 -6.84
N ASN A 184 18.27 12.75 -5.76
CA ASN A 184 18.94 11.75 -4.92
C ASN A 184 17.93 11.06 -4.00
N SER A 185 18.09 9.75 -3.81
CA SER A 185 17.28 8.97 -2.87
C SER A 185 17.95 8.89 -1.49
N TRP A 186 17.16 9.07 -0.45
CA TRP A 186 17.60 9.08 0.95
C TRP A 186 16.76 8.15 1.80
N ALA A 187 17.37 7.37 2.68
CA ALA A 187 16.68 6.68 3.75
C ALA A 187 16.47 7.66 4.92
N ILE A 188 15.22 7.79 5.38
CA ILE A 188 14.78 8.80 6.33
C ILE A 188 14.48 8.16 7.69
N TYR A 189 15.00 8.76 8.76
CA TYR A 189 14.86 8.27 10.13
C TYR A 189 14.50 9.43 11.05
N CYS A 190 13.23 9.51 11.45
CA CYS A 190 12.71 10.65 12.20
C CYS A 190 12.78 10.42 13.70
N GLN A 191 13.13 11.46 14.47
CA GLN A 191 13.50 11.35 15.88
C GLN A 191 14.63 10.33 16.10
N ARG A 192 15.69 10.43 15.29
CA ARG A 192 16.82 9.49 15.25
C ARG A 192 18.14 10.19 14.92
N ASN A 193 19.23 9.58 15.37
CA ASN A 193 20.60 9.95 15.01
C ASN A 193 21.50 8.72 14.88
N ALA A 194 22.46 8.76 13.95
CA ALA A 194 23.55 7.80 13.82
C ALA A 194 24.80 8.32 14.55
N ASN A 195 24.99 7.90 15.79
CA ASN A 195 26.07 8.40 16.67
C ASN A 195 27.48 8.03 16.18
N ASN A 196 27.58 6.98 15.37
CA ASN A 196 28.84 6.47 14.82
C ASN A 196 29.19 7.08 13.44
N ALA A 197 28.34 7.94 12.89
CA ALA A 197 28.61 8.64 11.63
C ALA A 197 29.57 9.81 11.89
N ILE A 198 30.60 9.96 11.05
CA ILE A 198 31.64 10.98 11.25
C ILE A 198 31.07 12.33 10.83
N THR A 199 30.85 13.24 11.79
CA THR A 199 30.48 14.63 11.48
C THR A 199 31.66 15.34 10.81
N ILE A 200 31.49 15.70 9.54
CA ILE A 200 32.49 16.38 8.70
C ILE A 200 32.31 17.90 8.69
N GLY A 201 31.15 18.40 9.12
CA GLY A 201 30.89 19.83 9.26
C GLY A 201 29.51 20.11 9.83
N SER A 202 29.24 21.38 10.15
CA SER A 202 27.91 21.82 10.56
C SER A 202 27.58 23.20 10.00
N VAL A 203 26.31 23.38 9.65
CA VAL A 203 25.79 24.66 9.16
C VAL A 203 24.35 24.83 9.64
N ASN A 204 23.92 26.06 9.88
CA ASN A 204 22.54 26.34 10.25
C ASN A 204 21.57 26.02 9.09
N ALA A 205 20.44 25.39 9.40
CA ALA A 205 19.41 25.06 8.42
C ALA A 205 18.04 25.58 8.87
N ALA A 206 17.15 25.88 7.92
CA ALA A 206 15.80 26.34 8.23
C ALA A 206 14.86 25.20 8.66
N ASP A 207 15.10 24.01 8.12
CA ASP A 207 14.35 22.76 8.24
C ASP A 207 15.20 21.57 7.74
N MET A 208 14.69 20.34 7.89
CA MET A 208 15.32 19.13 7.37
C MET A 208 15.44 19.16 5.83
N ALA A 209 14.46 19.75 5.13
CA ALA A 209 14.48 19.90 3.66
C ALA A 209 15.73 20.67 3.17
N SER A 210 16.15 21.70 3.91
CA SER A 210 17.37 22.47 3.63
C SER A 210 18.65 21.61 3.76
N CYS A 211 18.69 20.66 4.70
CA CYS A 211 19.85 19.80 4.91
C CYS A 211 20.22 18.93 3.72
N PHE A 212 19.25 18.50 2.90
CA PHE A 212 19.55 17.72 1.69
C PHE A 212 20.35 18.54 0.68
N ALA A 213 19.94 19.79 0.44
CA ALA A 213 20.66 20.69 -0.46
C ALA A 213 22.08 21.00 0.06
N ILE A 214 22.22 21.22 1.37
CA ILE A 214 23.49 21.38 2.07
C ILE A 214 24.39 20.14 1.87
N CYS A 215 23.90 18.95 2.18
CA CYS A 215 24.67 17.71 2.05
C CYS A 215 24.92 17.28 0.59
N ASN A 216 24.15 17.79 -0.38
CA ASN A 216 24.43 17.64 -1.80
C ASN A 216 25.53 18.56 -2.31
N ALA A 217 25.79 19.68 -1.63
CA ALA A 217 26.87 20.60 -1.98
C ALA A 217 28.24 20.12 -1.47
N GLU A 218 28.27 19.37 -0.36
CA GLU A 218 29.51 18.85 0.24
C GLU A 218 29.90 17.47 -0.30
N SER A 219 31.09 17.37 -0.90
CA SER A 219 31.55 16.18 -1.63
C SER A 219 31.74 14.91 -0.77
N GLU A 220 32.00 15.07 0.52
CA GLU A 220 32.15 13.95 1.47
C GLU A 220 30.86 13.63 2.25
N CYS A 221 29.80 14.40 2.04
CA CYS A 221 28.55 14.23 2.78
C CYS A 221 27.70 13.13 2.15
N THR A 222 27.58 12.01 2.86
CA THR A 222 26.71 10.87 2.49
C THR A 222 25.49 10.75 3.39
N SER A 223 25.42 11.54 4.47
CA SER A 223 24.34 11.54 5.45
C SER A 223 24.33 12.86 6.22
N PHE A 224 23.25 13.16 6.93
CA PHE A 224 23.21 14.28 7.86
C PHE A 224 22.24 14.03 9.01
N GLU A 225 22.42 14.81 10.06
CA GLU A 225 21.50 14.97 11.17
C GLU A 225 21.00 16.42 11.18
N PHE A 226 19.68 16.63 11.25
CA PHE A 226 19.07 17.92 11.49
C PHE A 226 18.64 17.99 12.96
N ALA A 227 19.39 18.72 13.78
CA ALA A 227 19.10 18.95 15.19
C ALA A 227 18.27 20.22 15.35
N TYR A 228 17.01 20.09 15.79
CA TYR A 228 16.11 21.21 16.02
C TYR A 228 16.46 21.94 17.32
N ASP A 229 16.81 23.23 17.21
CA ASP A 229 17.40 24.03 18.30
C ASP A 229 16.39 24.64 19.29
N ASN A 230 15.10 24.39 19.09
CA ASN A 230 13.98 24.99 19.84
C ASN A 230 13.81 26.52 19.70
N ALA A 231 14.50 27.17 18.75
CA ALA A 231 14.27 28.56 18.43
C ALA A 231 13.16 28.71 17.37
N GLU A 232 12.11 29.48 17.69
CA GLU A 232 11.19 30.02 16.67
C GLU A 232 11.77 31.36 16.18
N PRO A 233 12.28 31.46 14.93
CA PRO A 233 12.96 32.66 14.48
C PRO A 233 12.03 33.85 14.26
N SER A 234 12.56 35.04 14.53
CA SER A 234 11.89 36.34 14.37
C SER A 234 11.88 36.85 12.91
N GLY A 235 11.41 36.05 11.94
CA GLY A 235 11.40 36.44 10.51
C GLY A 235 10.42 35.65 9.64
N ILE A 236 9.72 36.28 8.67
CA ILE A 236 8.82 35.54 7.74
C ILE A 236 9.64 34.76 6.70
N THR A 237 10.89 35.18 6.48
CA THR A 237 11.73 34.77 5.35
C THR A 237 13.14 34.32 5.73
N GLY A 238 13.45 34.15 7.02
CA GLY A 238 14.80 33.73 7.39
C GLY A 238 15.03 33.60 8.89
N GLY A 239 15.44 32.41 9.29
CA GLY A 239 16.07 32.13 10.56
C GLY A 239 16.21 30.63 10.74
N ASN A 240 17.29 30.25 11.42
CA ASN A 240 17.67 28.87 11.68
C ASN A 240 16.52 28.20 12.45
N GLY A 241 16.11 27.01 11.99
CA GLY A 241 15.22 26.12 12.75
C GLY A 241 15.99 24.99 13.42
N GLY A 242 17.32 25.04 13.37
CA GLY A 242 18.18 23.95 13.79
C GLY A 242 19.56 24.02 13.12
N VAL A 243 20.41 23.06 13.51
CA VAL A 243 21.74 22.85 12.94
C VAL A 243 21.74 21.59 12.10
N CYS A 244 22.26 21.70 10.89
CA CYS A 244 22.56 20.59 10.02
C CYS A 244 23.98 20.10 10.28
N TYR A 245 24.12 18.93 10.90
CA TYR A 245 25.39 18.24 11.05
C TYR A 245 25.57 17.31 9.84
N MET A 246 26.47 17.70 8.94
CA MET A 246 26.84 16.94 7.76
C MET A 246 27.75 15.80 8.16
N LYS A 247 27.46 14.58 7.71
CA LYS A 247 28.17 13.37 8.15
C LYS A 247 28.59 12.48 6.98
N ASN A 248 29.80 11.94 7.09
CA ASN A 248 30.29 10.86 6.25
C ASN A 248 29.98 9.52 6.93
N TYR A 249 29.02 8.78 6.36
CA TYR A 249 28.58 7.46 6.81
C TYR A 249 28.97 6.41 5.78
N GLY A 250 29.93 5.55 6.16
CA GLY A 250 30.57 4.56 5.29
C GLY A 250 29.86 3.21 5.13
N GLY A 251 28.60 3.10 5.56
CA GLY A 251 27.78 1.88 5.41
C GLY A 251 28.09 0.77 6.43
N LEU A 252 27.39 0.80 7.57
CA LEU A 252 27.34 -0.28 8.57
C LEU A 252 25.90 -0.34 9.17
N PRO A 253 25.51 -1.40 9.93
CA PRO A 253 24.10 -1.77 10.05
C PRO A 253 23.21 -0.81 10.87
N GLN A 254 21.91 -0.95 10.63
CA GLN A 254 20.80 -0.14 11.15
C GLN A 254 20.73 -0.06 12.69
N GLU A 255 21.40 -1.00 13.38
CA GLU A 255 21.54 -1.05 14.86
C GLU A 255 22.29 0.16 15.46
N SER A 256 22.98 0.95 14.65
CA SER A 256 23.71 2.15 15.09
C SER A 256 22.87 3.45 15.07
N ILE A 257 21.58 3.36 14.75
CA ILE A 257 20.63 4.48 14.72
C ILE A 257 19.81 4.50 16.02
N THR A 258 19.97 5.56 16.82
CA THR A 258 19.39 5.68 18.18
C THR A 258 18.33 6.77 18.29
N PHE A 259 17.43 6.69 19.28
CA PHE A 259 16.31 7.63 19.45
C PHE A 259 16.75 8.97 20.06
N PHE A 260 16.40 10.06 19.38
CA PHE A 260 16.57 11.44 19.86
C PHE A 260 15.32 12.26 19.55
N ALA A 261 14.71 12.88 20.56
CA ALA A 261 13.41 13.55 20.41
C ALA A 261 13.45 14.87 19.60
N THR A 262 14.65 15.37 19.29
CA THR A 262 14.94 16.67 18.68
C THR A 262 15.77 16.58 17.39
N GLU A 263 16.04 15.39 16.87
CA GLU A 263 16.94 15.16 15.75
C GLU A 263 16.29 14.29 14.68
N ASP A 264 16.39 14.68 13.41
CA ASP A 264 16.02 13.83 12.27
C ASP A 264 17.27 13.47 11.45
N PHE A 265 17.42 12.20 11.09
CA PHE A 265 18.59 11.66 10.38
C PHE A 265 18.21 11.21 8.96
N ALA A 266 19.08 11.48 7.99
CA ALA A 266 18.98 10.95 6.64
C ALA A 266 20.33 10.46 6.13
N THR A 267 20.32 9.37 5.37
CA THR A 267 21.50 8.84 4.67
C THR A 267 21.19 8.61 3.20
N ARG A 268 22.09 9.05 2.32
CA ARG A 268 21.96 8.92 0.87
C ARG A 268 22.10 7.45 0.50
N ILE A 269 21.19 6.96 -0.33
CA ILE A 269 21.21 5.58 -0.82
C ILE A 269 22.07 5.58 -2.07
N THR A 270 23.25 4.95 -1.99
CA THR A 270 24.16 4.83 -3.13
C THR A 270 23.49 4.01 -4.23
N VAL A 271 23.03 4.67 -5.29
CA VAL A 271 22.63 4.00 -6.52
C VAL A 271 23.87 3.34 -7.10
N THR A 272 23.90 2.00 -7.15
CA THR A 272 25.00 1.29 -7.81
C THR A 272 25.01 1.70 -9.28
N SER A 273 26.06 2.42 -9.67
CA SER A 273 26.15 3.01 -11.00
C SER A 273 26.22 1.92 -12.07
N THR A 274 25.70 2.27 -13.25
CA THR A 274 25.77 1.45 -14.46
C THR A 274 27.20 0.94 -14.68
N ALA A 275 27.39 -0.38 -14.59
CA ALA A 275 28.61 -1.02 -15.03
C ALA A 275 28.73 -0.85 -16.56
N VAL A 276 29.58 0.10 -16.97
CA VAL A 276 30.03 0.22 -18.36
C VAL A 276 30.73 -1.07 -18.72
N ALA A 277 30.20 -1.79 -19.71
CA ALA A 277 30.82 -3.01 -20.21
C ALA A 277 32.19 -2.67 -20.83
N ALA A 278 33.26 -2.97 -20.09
CA ALA A 278 34.62 -2.80 -20.56
C ALA A 278 34.89 -3.78 -21.72
N THR A 279 35.03 -3.24 -22.94
CA THR A 279 35.43 -3.99 -24.13
C THR A 279 36.81 -4.62 -23.93
N SER A 280 36.84 -5.94 -23.75
CA SER A 280 38.05 -6.75 -23.83
C SER A 280 37.99 -7.57 -25.12
N SER A 281 38.75 -7.15 -26.12
CA SER A 281 38.83 -7.82 -27.42
C SER A 281 39.66 -9.10 -27.32
N VAL A 282 39.01 -10.27 -27.44
CA VAL A 282 39.69 -11.55 -27.64
C VAL A 282 39.45 -12.02 -29.07
N THR A 283 40.51 -11.97 -29.86
CA THR A 283 40.57 -12.46 -31.23
C THR A 283 40.49 -13.99 -31.25
N SER A 284 39.55 -14.56 -32.02
CA SER A 284 39.70 -15.92 -32.53
C SER A 284 39.07 -16.05 -33.92
N VAL A 285 39.68 -16.90 -34.74
CA VAL A 285 39.55 -16.91 -36.20
C VAL A 285 38.30 -17.70 -36.63
N ALA A 286 37.50 -17.13 -37.54
CA ALA A 286 36.48 -17.86 -38.25
C ALA A 286 37.08 -18.60 -39.45
N THR A 287 36.92 -19.92 -39.50
CA THR A 287 37.00 -20.70 -40.76
C THR A 287 35.59 -20.93 -41.31
N SER A 288 35.46 -20.74 -42.62
CA SER A 288 34.20 -20.80 -43.36
C SER A 288 33.86 -22.22 -43.82
N GLY A 289 32.56 -22.52 -43.92
CA GLY A 289 32.03 -23.76 -44.50
C GLY A 289 30.51 -23.65 -44.68
N ALA A 290 30.06 -23.46 -45.92
CA ALA A 290 28.66 -23.16 -46.23
C ALA A 290 27.80 -24.42 -46.44
N GLY A 291 26.48 -24.30 -46.23
CA GLY A 291 25.49 -25.34 -46.58
C GLY A 291 24.05 -24.96 -46.22
N SER A 292 23.28 -24.48 -47.20
CA SER A 292 21.81 -24.34 -47.11
C SER A 292 21.15 -25.73 -46.98
N THR A 293 20.00 -25.93 -46.33
CA THR A 293 18.64 -25.49 -46.74
C THR A 293 17.64 -25.96 -45.64
N PRO A 294 16.53 -25.27 -45.34
CA PRO A 294 15.62 -25.68 -44.25
C PRO A 294 14.56 -26.72 -44.66
N PRO A 295 14.12 -27.58 -43.72
CA PRO A 295 12.82 -28.26 -43.84
C PRO A 295 11.90 -28.04 -42.62
N ALA A 296 10.66 -27.65 -42.96
CA ALA A 296 9.38 -28.02 -42.36
C ALA A 296 9.14 -27.96 -40.81
N THR A 297 8.23 -27.07 -40.44
CA THR A 297 7.37 -27.13 -39.26
C THR A 297 6.59 -28.46 -39.18
N PRO A 298 6.56 -29.17 -38.03
CA PRO A 298 5.59 -30.24 -37.78
C PRO A 298 4.35 -29.68 -37.08
N THR A 299 3.23 -29.60 -37.81
CA THR A 299 1.92 -29.29 -37.24
C THR A 299 1.37 -30.52 -36.51
N ALA A 300 1.21 -30.47 -35.19
CA ALA A 300 0.62 -31.56 -34.43
C ALA A 300 -0.92 -31.56 -34.57
N THR A 301 -1.44 -32.42 -35.46
CA THR A 301 -2.89 -32.69 -35.58
C THR A 301 -3.17 -34.18 -35.43
N GLY A 302 -3.69 -34.57 -34.27
CA GLY A 302 -4.18 -35.91 -33.98
C GLY A 302 -5.31 -35.84 -32.95
N PRO A 303 -6.33 -36.72 -33.00
CA PRO A 303 -7.45 -36.69 -32.07
C PRO A 303 -7.03 -37.24 -30.70
N TYR A 304 -7.14 -36.41 -29.66
CA TYR A 304 -6.86 -36.85 -28.29
C TYR A 304 -7.98 -37.76 -27.74
N PRO A 305 -7.65 -38.82 -26.98
CA PRO A 305 -8.65 -39.68 -26.32
C PRO A 305 -9.35 -38.98 -25.15
N SER A 306 -10.45 -39.57 -24.67
CA SER A 306 -11.23 -39.03 -23.54
C SER A 306 -10.38 -38.88 -22.27
N GLY A 307 -10.31 -37.64 -21.75
CA GLY A 307 -9.46 -37.26 -20.60
C GLY A 307 -8.53 -36.08 -20.90
N PHE A 308 -8.30 -35.77 -22.18
CA PHE A 308 -7.67 -34.52 -22.61
C PHE A 308 -8.74 -33.46 -22.85
N THR A 309 -9.14 -32.72 -21.80
CA THR A 309 -9.81 -31.43 -21.99
C THR A 309 -8.75 -30.40 -22.36
N GLY A 310 -8.88 -29.75 -23.52
CA GLY A 310 -7.87 -28.81 -24.04
C GLY A 310 -7.77 -27.49 -23.26
N VAL A 311 -7.35 -27.55 -21.98
CA VAL A 311 -7.19 -26.39 -21.09
C VAL A 311 -6.05 -25.48 -21.56
N CYS A 312 -5.06 -26.04 -22.25
CA CYS A 312 -4.02 -25.30 -22.96
C CYS A 312 -3.78 -25.91 -24.35
N THR A 313 -3.77 -25.05 -25.38
CA THR A 313 -3.52 -25.45 -26.79
C THR A 313 -2.41 -24.62 -27.44
N THR A 314 -1.62 -23.88 -26.67
CA THR A 314 -0.56 -23.01 -27.18
C THR A 314 0.74 -23.77 -27.41
N SER A 315 1.24 -23.75 -28.65
CA SER A 315 2.58 -24.24 -28.99
C SER A 315 3.63 -23.14 -28.76
N GLY A 316 4.70 -23.44 -28.04
CA GLY A 316 5.81 -22.51 -27.81
C GLY A 316 7.05 -23.21 -27.25
N ALA A 317 8.12 -22.45 -27.03
CA ALA A 317 9.31 -22.95 -26.34
C ALA A 317 9.11 -22.92 -24.81
N VAL A 318 9.61 -23.94 -24.12
CA VAL A 318 9.79 -23.93 -22.66
C VAL A 318 10.93 -22.98 -22.26
N SER A 319 10.89 -22.48 -21.03
CA SER A 319 11.92 -21.58 -20.47
C SER A 319 12.46 -22.12 -19.13
N PRO A 320 13.78 -22.36 -18.98
CA PRO A 320 14.84 -22.24 -19.99
C PRO A 320 14.61 -23.16 -21.19
N SER A 321 15.24 -22.85 -22.33
CA SER A 321 15.12 -23.69 -23.53
C SER A 321 15.81 -25.05 -23.35
N SER A 322 15.34 -26.05 -24.08
CA SER A 322 15.97 -27.37 -24.23
C SER A 322 16.15 -28.18 -22.92
N PRO A 323 15.07 -28.61 -22.24
CA PRO A 323 15.14 -29.59 -21.15
C PRO A 323 15.66 -30.93 -21.67
N ALA A 324 16.90 -31.26 -21.32
CA ALA A 324 17.53 -32.52 -21.70
C ALA A 324 18.26 -33.14 -20.51
N CYS A 325 17.90 -34.38 -20.16
CA CYS A 325 18.64 -35.15 -19.16
C CYS A 325 20.00 -35.62 -19.72
N PRO A 326 21.06 -35.71 -18.89
CA PRO A 326 21.06 -35.49 -17.43
C PRO A 326 21.17 -34.02 -17.01
N GLY A 327 21.47 -33.08 -17.91
CA GLY A 327 21.70 -31.67 -17.58
C GLY A 327 20.51 -30.94 -16.95
N ALA A 328 19.29 -31.37 -17.28
CA ALA A 328 18.04 -30.88 -16.71
C ALA A 328 17.74 -31.39 -15.28
N ASN A 329 18.57 -32.26 -14.69
CA ASN A 329 18.24 -32.88 -13.40
C ASN A 329 18.06 -31.82 -12.29
N GLN A 330 16.98 -31.94 -11.53
CA GLN A 330 16.54 -31.02 -10.48
C GLN A 330 16.35 -29.57 -10.95
N THR A 331 16.31 -29.32 -12.27
CA THR A 331 16.10 -28.00 -12.86
C THR A 331 14.62 -27.75 -13.10
N GLN A 332 14.18 -26.51 -12.89
CA GLN A 332 12.81 -26.08 -13.16
C GLN A 332 12.65 -25.49 -14.56
N TYR A 333 11.55 -25.83 -15.22
CA TYR A 333 11.17 -25.37 -16.55
C TYR A 333 9.74 -24.85 -16.52
N THR A 334 9.50 -23.72 -17.18
CA THR A 334 8.16 -23.16 -17.40
C THR A 334 7.68 -23.53 -18.79
N SER A 335 6.51 -24.15 -18.87
CA SER A 335 5.82 -24.48 -20.12
C SER A 335 5.29 -23.23 -20.86
N PRO A 336 4.98 -23.33 -22.16
CA PRO A 336 4.20 -22.31 -22.88
C PRO A 336 2.81 -22.05 -22.27
N CYS A 337 2.33 -22.97 -21.44
CA CYS A 337 1.07 -22.90 -20.69
C CYS A 337 1.24 -22.25 -19.30
N GLY A 338 2.45 -21.81 -18.92
CA GLY A 338 2.74 -21.21 -17.61
C GLY A 338 2.92 -22.21 -16.46
N SER A 339 2.56 -23.49 -16.62
CA SER A 339 2.89 -24.54 -15.65
C SER A 339 4.40 -24.65 -15.45
N VAL A 340 4.83 -24.74 -14.19
CA VAL A 340 6.23 -25.01 -13.81
C VAL A 340 6.42 -26.50 -13.58
N TYR A 341 7.52 -27.05 -14.08
CA TYR A 341 7.89 -28.46 -13.96
C TYR A 341 9.29 -28.61 -13.38
N THR A 342 9.46 -29.47 -12.38
CA THR A 342 10.79 -29.92 -11.91
C THR A 342 11.14 -31.22 -12.63
N VAL A 343 12.30 -31.29 -13.28
CA VAL A 343 12.78 -32.50 -13.97
C VAL A 343 13.63 -33.36 -13.02
N TYR A 344 13.42 -34.68 -13.00
CA TYR A 344 14.25 -35.65 -12.28
C TYR A 344 14.76 -36.71 -13.26
N CYS A 345 16.06 -36.71 -13.53
CA CYS A 345 16.71 -37.59 -14.50
C CYS A 345 17.14 -38.90 -13.87
N GLY A 346 16.85 -40.04 -14.51
CA GLY A 346 17.20 -41.37 -13.99
C GLY A 346 16.24 -41.90 -12.91
N PHE A 347 14.99 -41.44 -12.94
CA PHE A 347 13.94 -41.84 -12.00
C PHE A 347 12.61 -42.12 -12.70
N ASP A 348 11.83 -43.02 -12.11
CA ASP A 348 10.37 -43.12 -12.24
C ASP A 348 9.70 -42.48 -11.02
N ASN A 349 8.38 -42.39 -11.02
CA ASN A 349 7.59 -41.96 -9.86
C ASN A 349 6.30 -42.76 -9.66
N THR A 350 5.77 -42.75 -8.44
CA THR A 350 4.44 -43.30 -8.10
C THR A 350 3.40 -42.19 -7.94
N PRO A 351 2.08 -42.47 -8.05
CA PRO A 351 1.45 -43.73 -8.51
C PRO A 351 1.67 -43.99 -10.02
N GLY A 352 1.15 -45.12 -10.51
CA GLY A 352 1.23 -45.50 -11.93
C GLY A 352 0.53 -44.53 -12.89
N TYR A 353 0.82 -44.67 -14.19
CA TYR A 353 0.27 -43.80 -15.22
C TYR A 353 -1.20 -44.11 -15.53
N VAL A 354 -1.94 -43.07 -15.91
CA VAL A 354 -3.36 -43.13 -16.28
C VAL A 354 -3.57 -42.93 -17.79
N SER A 355 -2.57 -42.40 -18.49
CA SER A 355 -2.58 -42.19 -19.93
C SER A 355 -1.13 -42.15 -20.46
N GLN A 356 -0.96 -42.21 -21.78
CA GLN A 356 0.34 -42.07 -22.43
C GLN A 356 0.22 -41.33 -23.77
N GLN A 357 1.27 -40.58 -24.13
CA GLN A 357 1.34 -39.80 -25.36
C GLN A 357 2.70 -40.00 -26.05
N THR A 358 2.74 -39.94 -27.38
CA THR A 358 3.99 -39.94 -28.14
C THR A 358 4.48 -38.50 -28.30
N VAL A 359 5.71 -38.22 -27.88
CA VAL A 359 6.32 -36.89 -27.83
C VAL A 359 7.78 -36.94 -28.30
N SER A 360 8.34 -35.81 -28.71
CA SER A 360 9.74 -35.72 -29.15
C SER A 360 10.76 -35.67 -28.00
N ASP A 361 10.38 -35.11 -26.85
CA ASP A 361 11.28 -34.70 -25.78
C ASP A 361 10.53 -34.36 -24.48
N LEU A 362 11.26 -33.87 -23.46
CA LEU A 362 10.72 -33.45 -22.17
C LEU A 362 9.74 -32.26 -22.28
N ALA A 363 9.95 -31.32 -23.22
CA ALA A 363 9.03 -30.21 -23.42
C ALA A 363 7.70 -30.68 -24.05
N GLY A 364 7.77 -31.65 -24.98
CA GLY A 364 6.59 -32.36 -25.47
C GLY A 364 5.86 -33.12 -24.36
N CYS A 365 6.59 -33.74 -23.42
CA CYS A 365 5.98 -34.41 -22.26
C CYS A 365 5.31 -33.42 -21.30
N MET A 366 5.89 -32.22 -21.09
CA MET A 366 5.24 -31.13 -20.34
C MET A 366 3.94 -30.69 -21.02
N ALA A 367 3.96 -30.46 -22.34
CA ALA A 367 2.75 -30.10 -23.09
C ALA A 367 1.67 -31.20 -23.06
N ALA A 368 2.06 -32.48 -23.10
CA ALA A 368 1.15 -33.61 -22.97
C ALA A 368 0.52 -33.70 -21.56
N CYS A 369 1.27 -33.34 -20.51
CA CYS A 369 0.76 -33.23 -19.15
C CYS A 369 -0.17 -32.01 -19.00
N ASP A 370 0.17 -30.85 -19.57
CA ASP A 370 -0.66 -29.63 -19.55
C ASP A 370 -2.01 -29.83 -20.26
N ALA A 371 -2.04 -30.65 -21.32
CA ALA A 371 -3.26 -30.98 -22.06
C ALA A 371 -4.16 -32.04 -21.37
N TYR A 372 -3.68 -32.71 -20.31
CA TYR A 372 -4.42 -33.78 -19.62
C TYR A 372 -5.00 -33.31 -18.28
N THR A 373 -6.30 -33.54 -18.08
CA THR A 373 -6.99 -33.11 -16.87
C THR A 373 -6.35 -33.73 -15.61
N ASN A 374 -6.04 -32.91 -14.61
CA ASN A 374 -5.43 -33.31 -13.34
C ASN A 374 -4.03 -33.96 -13.43
N CYS A 375 -3.28 -33.80 -14.52
CA CYS A 375 -1.89 -34.24 -14.54
C CYS A 375 -1.04 -33.51 -13.49
N GLN A 376 -0.36 -34.28 -12.65
CA GLN A 376 0.56 -33.79 -11.60
C GLN A 376 2.02 -34.21 -11.85
N SER A 377 2.24 -35.27 -12.63
CA SER A 377 3.57 -35.68 -13.08
C SER A 377 3.48 -36.48 -14.37
N ALA A 378 4.61 -36.67 -15.04
CA ALA A 378 4.73 -37.64 -16.11
C ALA A 378 6.15 -38.22 -16.15
N SER A 379 6.32 -39.36 -16.80
CA SER A 379 7.61 -40.01 -16.98
C SER A 379 7.88 -40.22 -18.46
N LEU A 380 9.00 -39.71 -18.96
CA LEU A 380 9.43 -39.87 -20.35
C LEU A 380 10.37 -41.07 -20.48
N GLN A 381 10.05 -41.98 -21.40
CA GLN A 381 10.89 -43.09 -21.84
C GLN A 381 11.04 -43.06 -23.36
N GLY A 382 12.22 -42.72 -23.86
CA GLY A 382 12.42 -42.48 -25.29
C GLY A 382 11.46 -41.39 -25.79
N THR A 383 10.51 -41.77 -26.64
CA THR A 383 9.46 -40.90 -27.19
C THR A 383 8.08 -41.08 -26.52
N THR A 384 7.95 -41.88 -25.46
CA THR A 384 6.67 -42.13 -24.77
C THR A 384 6.62 -41.39 -23.44
N CYS A 385 5.64 -40.49 -23.30
CA CYS A 385 5.35 -39.75 -22.07
C CYS A 385 4.18 -40.41 -21.34
N TYR A 386 4.46 -41.02 -20.18
CA TYR A 386 3.48 -41.68 -19.31
C TYR A 386 2.91 -40.67 -18.30
N ILE A 387 1.64 -40.28 -18.49
CA ILE A 387 0.94 -39.22 -17.77
C ILE A 387 0.34 -39.75 -16.46
N LYS A 388 0.54 -39.00 -15.35
CA LYS A 388 0.14 -39.41 -13.99
C LYS A 388 -0.60 -38.28 -13.27
N THR A 389 -1.68 -38.63 -12.58
CA THR A 389 -2.53 -37.69 -11.81
C THR A 389 -2.10 -37.57 -10.33
N GLY A 390 -0.89 -38.00 -10.00
CA GLY A 390 -0.32 -37.92 -8.65
C GLY A 390 1.20 -37.93 -8.67
N PHE A 391 1.80 -37.63 -7.52
CA PHE A 391 3.23 -37.80 -7.26
C PHE A 391 3.44 -38.08 -5.77
N THR A 392 3.95 -39.27 -5.42
CA THR A 392 4.16 -39.69 -4.02
C THR A 392 5.60 -40.06 -3.67
N ALA A 393 6.35 -40.68 -4.60
CA ALA A 393 7.78 -40.95 -4.42
C ALA A 393 8.50 -41.04 -5.77
N LEU A 394 9.82 -40.81 -5.76
CA LEU A 394 10.72 -41.15 -6.86
C LEU A 394 11.30 -42.56 -6.64
N THR A 395 11.62 -43.26 -7.72
CA THR A 395 12.29 -44.57 -7.68
C THR A 395 13.32 -44.63 -8.79
N SER A 396 14.57 -44.99 -8.46
CA SER A 396 15.69 -44.96 -9.41
C SER A 396 15.42 -45.86 -10.62
N ASN A 397 15.47 -45.28 -11.82
CA ASN A 397 15.31 -45.99 -13.09
C ASN A 397 16.09 -45.26 -14.19
N SER A 398 17.24 -45.81 -14.57
CA SER A 398 18.22 -45.17 -15.47
C SER A 398 17.71 -44.93 -16.90
N GLY A 399 16.58 -45.50 -17.30
CA GLY A 399 15.96 -45.29 -18.61
C GLY A 399 14.86 -44.22 -18.65
N LEU A 400 14.56 -43.57 -17.52
CA LEU A 400 13.43 -42.64 -17.38
C LEU A 400 13.84 -41.22 -16.97
N SER A 401 13.02 -40.25 -17.36
CA SER A 401 13.08 -38.87 -16.89
C SER A 401 11.70 -38.43 -16.43
N VAL A 402 11.53 -38.11 -15.15
CA VAL A 402 10.27 -37.64 -14.58
C VAL A 402 10.18 -36.13 -14.72
N ILE A 403 9.00 -35.63 -15.09
CA ILE A 403 8.58 -34.26 -14.84
C ILE A 403 7.57 -34.27 -13.70
N VAL A 404 7.81 -33.49 -12.65
CA VAL A 404 6.82 -33.22 -11.59
C VAL A 404 6.28 -31.83 -11.83
N ARG A 405 4.96 -31.72 -12.02
CA ARG A 405 4.30 -30.43 -12.15
C ARG A 405 4.32 -29.76 -10.78
N ASN A 406 5.08 -28.69 -10.66
CA ASN A 406 4.92 -27.76 -9.56
C ASN A 406 3.61 -27.03 -9.85
N ILE A 407 2.51 -27.52 -9.28
CA ILE A 407 1.20 -26.90 -9.43
C ILE A 407 1.15 -25.70 -8.47
N PRO A 408 1.24 -24.44 -8.93
CA PRO A 408 0.58 -23.37 -8.21
C PRO A 408 -0.92 -23.73 -8.21
N PRO A 409 -1.54 -23.98 -7.05
CA PRO A 409 -2.86 -24.63 -6.91
C PRO A 409 -4.03 -23.82 -7.48
N ASN A 410 -3.78 -22.61 -7.99
CA ASN A 410 -4.68 -21.92 -8.89
C ASN A 410 -3.86 -21.23 -9.99
N PRO A 411 -4.06 -21.54 -11.29
CA PRO A 411 -3.34 -20.88 -12.39
C PRO A 411 -3.65 -19.39 -12.51
N ASN A 412 -4.74 -18.91 -11.88
CA ASN A 412 -5.08 -17.49 -11.83
C ASN A 412 -4.26 -16.71 -10.78
N TYR A 413 -3.54 -17.40 -9.89
CA TYR A 413 -2.74 -16.74 -8.86
C TYR A 413 -1.34 -16.43 -9.40
N ALA A 414 -1.08 -15.14 -9.64
CA ALA A 414 0.18 -14.67 -10.21
C ALA A 414 1.38 -15.03 -9.31
N ILE A 415 2.34 -15.76 -9.88
CA ILE A 415 3.59 -16.17 -9.23
C ILE A 415 4.35 -14.93 -8.72
N PRO A 416 4.89 -14.96 -7.48
CA PRO A 416 5.86 -13.98 -6.99
C PRO A 416 6.93 -13.55 -8.02
N PRO A 417 7.05 -12.24 -8.34
CA PRO A 417 8.10 -11.74 -9.21
C PRO A 417 9.46 -11.80 -8.50
N PRO A 418 10.59 -11.82 -9.24
CA PRO A 418 11.92 -11.75 -8.64
C PRO A 418 12.13 -10.49 -7.78
N ALA A 419 13.00 -10.62 -6.78
CA ALA A 419 13.57 -9.52 -6.04
C ALA A 419 14.28 -8.53 -7.00
N GLY A 420 14.33 -7.25 -6.61
CA GLY A 420 14.82 -6.18 -7.48
C GLY A 420 13.81 -5.68 -8.52
N THR A 421 12.59 -6.25 -8.56
CA THR A 421 11.45 -5.59 -9.21
C THR A 421 10.92 -4.44 -8.35
N ALA A 422 10.20 -3.48 -8.96
CA ALA A 422 9.84 -2.19 -8.36
C ALA A 422 9.02 -2.26 -7.05
N ASN A 423 8.42 -3.41 -6.73
CA ASN A 423 7.56 -3.63 -5.57
C ASN A 423 8.14 -4.68 -4.59
N ALA A 424 9.35 -5.17 -4.84
CA ALA A 424 10.04 -6.05 -3.91
C ALA A 424 10.44 -5.26 -2.65
N SER A 425 10.13 -5.78 -1.47
CA SER A 425 10.48 -5.17 -0.19
C SER A 425 11.98 -5.25 0.11
N THR A 426 12.42 -4.46 1.09
CA THR A 426 13.81 -4.43 1.57
C THR A 426 14.25 -5.71 2.30
N GLY A 427 13.29 -6.53 2.76
CA GLY A 427 13.51 -7.85 3.33
C GLY A 427 13.81 -8.96 2.30
N CYS A 428 13.82 -8.65 0.99
CA CYS A 428 14.28 -9.61 0.00
C CYS A 428 15.78 -9.96 0.18
N GLY A 429 16.11 -11.23 0.01
CA GLY A 429 17.41 -11.82 0.30
C GLY A 429 17.60 -12.26 1.77
N GLN A 430 16.79 -11.75 2.71
CA GLN A 430 16.94 -12.10 4.14
C GLN A 430 16.60 -13.58 4.40
N PRO A 431 17.29 -14.24 5.36
CA PRO A 431 16.92 -15.57 5.80
C PRO A 431 15.59 -15.54 6.58
N LEU A 432 14.83 -16.64 6.52
CA LEU A 432 13.67 -16.82 7.40
C LEU A 432 14.11 -16.84 8.88
N TRP A 433 13.25 -16.30 9.75
CA TRP A 433 13.49 -16.37 11.20
C TRP A 433 13.53 -17.82 11.70
N PRO A 434 14.23 -18.11 12.82
CA PRO A 434 14.29 -19.44 13.41
C PRO A 434 12.89 -20.04 13.64
N GLY A 435 12.71 -21.29 13.17
CA GLY A 435 11.46 -22.04 13.24
C GLY A 435 10.56 -21.91 12.01
N LEU A 436 10.69 -20.84 11.21
CA LEU A 436 9.91 -20.67 9.98
C LEU A 436 10.52 -21.50 8.84
N VAL A 437 9.69 -22.34 8.23
CA VAL A 437 10.01 -23.09 7.01
C VAL A 437 8.83 -23.03 6.03
N PRO A 438 9.06 -23.00 4.69
CA PRO A 438 7.98 -23.04 3.71
C PRO A 438 7.07 -24.25 3.89
N ASN A 439 5.76 -24.04 3.83
CA ASN A 439 4.72 -25.05 4.12
C ASN A 439 4.80 -25.66 5.54
N GLY A 440 5.47 -24.98 6.48
CA GLY A 440 5.56 -25.38 7.89
C GLY A 440 4.32 -25.02 8.71
N ALA A 441 4.33 -25.43 9.97
CA ALA A 441 3.39 -24.89 10.95
C ALA A 441 3.66 -23.39 11.19
N SER A 442 2.62 -22.63 11.52
CA SER A 442 2.77 -21.22 11.87
C SER A 442 3.52 -21.06 13.19
N VAL A 443 4.40 -20.07 13.26
CA VAL A 443 5.23 -19.81 14.45
C VAL A 443 4.79 -18.53 15.14
N SER A 444 4.71 -18.57 16.47
CA SER A 444 4.30 -17.44 17.31
C SER A 444 5.46 -16.49 17.61
N TYR A 445 5.20 -15.20 17.42
CA TYR A 445 6.07 -14.09 17.76
C TYR A 445 5.27 -13.02 18.53
N SER A 446 5.96 -11.98 18.98
CA SER A 446 5.38 -10.84 19.70
C SER A 446 5.96 -9.52 19.18
N TYR A 447 5.13 -8.47 19.11
CA TYR A 447 5.54 -7.13 18.68
C TYR A 447 4.90 -6.08 19.59
N THR A 448 5.66 -5.05 19.98
CA THR A 448 5.18 -3.98 20.86
C THR A 448 4.89 -2.73 20.05
N GLY A 449 3.64 -2.28 20.09
CA GLY A 449 3.20 -1.07 19.37
C GLY A 449 3.65 0.24 20.05
N SER A 450 3.46 1.35 19.34
CA SER A 450 3.66 2.72 19.87
C SER A 450 2.65 3.11 20.96
N ASP A 451 1.59 2.32 21.13
CA ASP A 451 0.65 2.35 22.25
C ASP A 451 1.21 1.72 23.54
N GLY A 452 2.35 1.02 23.44
CA GLY A 452 3.01 0.33 24.55
C GLY A 452 2.48 -1.08 24.81
N TYR A 453 1.53 -1.58 24.01
CA TYR A 453 1.00 -2.94 24.16
C TYR A 453 1.77 -3.93 23.29
N THR A 454 2.27 -4.99 23.92
CA THR A 454 2.81 -6.17 23.22
C THR A 454 1.67 -7.07 22.78
N ARG A 455 1.54 -7.29 21.48
CA ARG A 455 0.57 -8.21 20.86
C ARG A 455 1.30 -9.45 20.33
N GLN A 456 0.67 -10.61 20.50
CA GLN A 456 1.11 -11.85 19.87
C GLN A 456 0.65 -11.88 18.40
N TYR A 457 1.43 -12.52 17.53
CA TYR A 457 1.01 -12.86 16.18
C TYR A 457 1.65 -14.18 15.73
N LEU A 458 0.98 -14.86 14.81
CA LEU A 458 1.49 -16.06 14.13
C LEU A 458 1.97 -15.68 12.74
N VAL A 459 3.06 -16.29 12.26
CA VAL A 459 3.54 -16.18 10.88
C VAL A 459 3.55 -17.56 10.23
N HIS A 460 2.90 -17.67 9.07
CA HIS A 460 2.97 -18.82 8.18
C HIS A 460 3.77 -18.48 6.92
N ILE A 461 4.75 -19.31 6.56
CA ILE A 461 5.47 -19.19 5.29
C ILE A 461 4.84 -20.14 4.27
N PRO A 462 4.36 -19.61 3.13
CA PRO A 462 3.59 -20.38 2.16
C PRO A 462 4.44 -21.40 1.41
N ARG A 463 3.78 -22.34 0.73
CA ARG A 463 4.43 -23.48 0.07
C ARG A 463 5.50 -23.09 -0.96
N TYR A 464 5.29 -21.99 -1.67
CA TYR A 464 6.20 -21.52 -2.73
C TYR A 464 6.85 -20.17 -2.39
N TYR A 465 7.24 -19.99 -1.12
CA TYR A 465 8.10 -18.88 -0.71
C TYR A 465 9.55 -19.10 -1.14
N TYR A 466 10.17 -18.06 -1.69
CA TYR A 466 11.61 -17.95 -1.87
C TYR A 466 12.06 -16.55 -1.42
N ASN A 467 13.22 -16.44 -0.78
CA ASN A 467 13.71 -15.14 -0.29
C ASN A 467 14.15 -14.20 -1.43
N ASP A 468 14.28 -14.68 -2.66
CA ASP A 468 14.50 -13.89 -3.88
C ASP A 468 13.22 -13.64 -4.69
N ARG A 469 12.03 -13.90 -4.13
CA ARG A 469 10.72 -13.78 -4.80
C ARG A 469 9.70 -13.04 -3.94
N ALA A 470 9.27 -11.87 -4.40
CA ALA A 470 8.39 -10.98 -3.65
C ALA A 470 6.98 -11.61 -3.47
N SER A 471 6.71 -12.09 -2.27
CA SER A 471 5.50 -12.84 -1.92
C SER A 471 4.38 -11.89 -1.44
N PRO A 472 3.10 -12.13 -1.74
CA PRO A 472 2.01 -11.39 -1.10
C PRO A 472 2.07 -11.46 0.43
N LEU A 473 1.48 -10.48 1.11
CA LEU A 473 1.31 -10.48 2.56
C LEU A 473 -0.18 -10.40 2.89
N ILE A 474 -0.67 -11.29 3.76
CA ILE A 474 -2.07 -11.33 4.18
C ILE A 474 -2.12 -11.21 5.71
N LEU A 475 -2.79 -10.19 6.23
CA LEU A 475 -3.03 -10.08 7.68
C LEU A 475 -4.45 -10.54 8.03
N GLY A 476 -4.57 -11.43 9.02
CA GLY A 476 -5.84 -11.96 9.51
C GLY A 476 -6.17 -11.47 10.93
N PHE A 477 -7.38 -10.93 11.11
CA PHE A 477 -7.87 -10.40 12.39
C PHE A 477 -9.06 -11.22 12.93
N HIS A 478 -8.97 -11.68 14.18
CA HIS A 478 -9.99 -12.55 14.80
C HIS A 478 -11.26 -11.83 15.26
N GLY A 479 -12.31 -12.61 15.53
CA GLY A 479 -13.52 -12.12 16.21
C GLY A 479 -13.28 -11.85 17.70
N GLN A 480 -14.20 -11.12 18.34
CA GLN A 480 -14.07 -10.77 19.77
C GLN A 480 -14.00 -12.03 20.65
N GLY A 481 -13.06 -12.06 21.58
CA GLY A 481 -12.78 -13.22 22.46
C GLY A 481 -11.83 -14.25 21.84
N GLY A 482 -11.47 -14.10 20.56
CA GLY A 482 -10.50 -14.95 19.86
C GLY A 482 -9.05 -14.49 20.02
N ASP A 483 -8.17 -15.16 19.28
CA ASP A 483 -6.74 -14.91 19.17
C ASP A 483 -6.21 -15.24 17.76
N ALA A 484 -4.89 -15.12 17.54
CA ALA A 484 -4.25 -15.48 16.28
C ALA A 484 -4.54 -16.93 15.81
N TYR A 485 -4.59 -17.91 16.74
CA TYR A 485 -4.89 -19.32 16.42
C TYR A 485 -6.34 -19.51 15.97
N SER A 486 -7.26 -18.72 16.53
CA SER A 486 -8.67 -18.78 16.14
C SER A 486 -8.87 -18.35 14.69
N ILE A 487 -8.31 -17.20 14.28
CA ILE A 487 -8.44 -16.73 12.90
C ILE A 487 -7.61 -17.57 11.92
N GLU A 488 -6.49 -18.16 12.34
CA GLU A 488 -5.80 -19.18 11.54
C GLU A 488 -6.71 -20.37 11.24
N ARG A 489 -7.31 -20.98 12.27
CA ARG A 489 -8.20 -22.13 12.13
C ARG A 489 -9.45 -21.82 11.30
N ASP A 490 -10.02 -20.64 11.50
CA ASP A 490 -11.28 -20.24 10.86
C ASP A 490 -11.03 -19.88 9.38
N SER A 491 -9.98 -19.10 9.09
CA SER A 491 -9.65 -18.66 7.72
C SER A 491 -8.82 -19.66 6.89
N LYS A 492 -8.02 -20.53 7.52
CA LYS A 492 -7.20 -21.55 6.83
C LYS A 492 -6.33 -20.99 5.70
N LEU A 493 -5.77 -19.78 5.90
CA LEU A 493 -4.82 -19.15 4.97
C LEU A 493 -3.38 -19.69 5.13
N ASN A 494 -3.18 -20.65 6.04
CA ASN A 494 -2.00 -21.49 6.19
C ASN A 494 -2.07 -22.78 5.35
N ASP A 495 -3.18 -23.01 4.65
CA ASP A 495 -3.36 -24.13 3.73
C ASP A 495 -2.61 -23.84 2.43
N GLY A 496 -1.50 -24.55 2.19
CA GLY A 496 -0.66 -24.40 1.01
C GLY A 496 -1.33 -24.75 -0.34
N ALA A 497 -2.54 -25.32 -0.33
CA ALA A 497 -3.39 -25.46 -1.53
C ALA A 497 -4.29 -24.24 -1.76
N ARG A 498 -4.74 -23.55 -0.69
CA ARG A 498 -5.56 -22.33 -0.80
C ARG A 498 -4.69 -21.07 -0.96
N ASN A 499 -3.63 -20.96 -0.19
CA ASN A 499 -2.69 -19.84 -0.19
C ASN A 499 -1.26 -20.32 -0.51
N PRO A 500 -0.92 -20.51 -1.79
CA PRO A 500 0.38 -21.06 -2.20
C PRO A 500 1.56 -20.09 -2.12
N PHE A 501 1.31 -18.79 -2.09
CA PHE A 501 2.32 -17.75 -2.30
C PHE A 501 2.31 -16.64 -1.24
N GLY A 502 1.21 -16.42 -0.52
CA GLY A 502 1.11 -15.31 0.43
C GLY A 502 1.63 -15.68 1.82
N ILE A 503 2.46 -14.84 2.41
CA ILE A 503 2.79 -14.92 3.84
C ILE A 503 1.53 -14.56 4.62
N ALA A 504 1.02 -15.49 5.43
CA ALA A 504 -0.15 -15.24 6.26
C ALA A 504 0.30 -14.87 7.68
N VAL A 505 -0.21 -13.75 8.20
CA VAL A 505 0.11 -13.21 9.51
C VAL A 505 -1.16 -13.02 10.31
N TYR A 506 -1.33 -13.78 11.39
CA TYR A 506 -2.54 -13.74 12.22
C TYR A 506 -2.26 -12.96 13.49
N VAL A 507 -3.04 -11.92 13.78
CA VAL A 507 -2.75 -10.97 14.87
C VAL A 507 -3.71 -11.20 16.04
N THR A 508 -3.19 -11.29 17.26
CA THR A 508 -3.99 -11.24 18.50
C THR A 508 -4.20 -9.79 18.95
N GLY A 509 -5.45 -9.35 19.04
CA GLY A 509 -5.83 -8.04 19.58
C GLY A 509 -5.68 -7.93 21.09
N VAL A 510 -5.49 -6.72 21.61
CA VAL A 510 -5.30 -6.47 23.05
C VAL A 510 -6.58 -6.78 23.81
N GLY A 511 -6.50 -7.63 24.83
CA GLY A 511 -7.69 -8.11 25.55
C GLY A 511 -8.64 -8.92 24.66
N ASN A 512 -8.10 -9.58 23.63
CA ASN A 512 -8.84 -10.43 22.69
C ASN A 512 -9.92 -9.68 21.89
N ALA A 513 -9.70 -8.40 21.60
CA ALA A 513 -10.53 -7.60 20.70
C ALA A 513 -9.71 -6.49 20.01
N PHE A 514 -10.36 -5.79 19.08
CA PHE A 514 -9.82 -4.67 18.31
C PHE A 514 -10.66 -3.42 18.45
N ILE A 515 -10.03 -2.25 18.25
CA ILE A 515 -10.57 -0.89 18.45
C ILE A 515 -11.83 -0.55 17.63
N SER A 516 -12.19 -1.36 16.64
CA SER A 516 -13.46 -1.26 15.91
C SER A 516 -14.68 -1.61 16.77
N ASN A 517 -14.49 -2.28 17.91
CA ASN A 517 -15.52 -2.47 18.92
C ASN A 517 -15.60 -1.22 19.82
N PRO A 518 -16.75 -0.52 19.91
CA PRO A 518 -16.88 0.72 20.69
C PRO A 518 -16.69 0.55 22.20
N ASP A 519 -16.70 -0.69 22.73
CA ASP A 519 -16.41 -0.99 24.13
C ASP A 519 -14.91 -1.28 24.39
N PHE A 520 -14.04 -1.17 23.37
CA PHE A 520 -12.60 -1.38 23.45
C PHE A 520 -11.82 -0.14 23.02
N GLY A 521 -10.72 0.13 23.72
CA GLY A 521 -9.82 1.26 23.44
C GLY A 521 -10.04 2.49 24.35
N PRO A 522 -9.71 3.72 23.88
CA PRO A 522 -9.61 4.92 24.71
C PRO A 522 -10.85 5.31 25.51
N THR A 523 -12.04 4.95 25.03
CA THR A 523 -13.32 5.18 25.71
C THR A 523 -13.93 3.86 26.16
N GLY A 524 -14.23 3.71 27.45
CA GLY A 524 -15.01 2.58 27.97
C GLY A 524 -14.24 1.30 28.29
N SER A 525 -12.91 1.25 28.09
CA SER A 525 -12.10 0.06 28.40
C SER A 525 -10.87 0.37 29.28
N GLN A 526 -10.27 -0.68 29.84
CA GLN A 526 -8.98 -0.60 30.54
C GLN A 526 -7.78 -0.35 29.60
N TYR A 527 -7.98 -0.38 28.28
CA TYR A 527 -6.95 -0.21 27.26
C TYR A 527 -6.93 1.21 26.71
N THR A 528 -6.74 2.20 27.59
CA THR A 528 -6.93 3.63 27.29
C THR A 528 -6.00 4.20 26.22
N ASN A 529 -4.88 3.52 25.93
CA ASN A 529 -3.90 3.91 24.92
C ASN A 529 -4.01 3.14 23.59
N LEU A 530 -4.96 2.18 23.46
CA LEU A 530 -5.03 1.25 22.33
C LEU A 530 -5.01 1.98 20.98
N ASP A 531 -4.10 1.57 20.10
CA ASP A 531 -3.99 2.07 18.72
C ASP A 531 -3.66 0.91 17.77
N ASP A 532 -4.70 0.22 17.31
CA ASP A 532 -4.54 -0.88 16.36
C ASP A 532 -4.13 -0.41 14.94
N ILE A 533 -4.41 0.86 14.58
CA ILE A 533 -4.02 1.40 13.26
C ILE A 533 -2.50 1.57 13.22
N SER A 534 -1.91 2.25 14.20
CA SER A 534 -0.45 2.39 14.30
C SER A 534 0.24 1.05 14.54
N PHE A 535 -0.37 0.13 15.31
CA PHE A 535 0.16 -1.23 15.46
C PHE A 535 0.24 -1.96 14.11
N VAL A 536 -0.85 -2.02 13.34
CA VAL A 536 -0.86 -2.74 12.05
C VAL A 536 0.11 -2.10 11.06
N ARG A 537 0.17 -0.76 11.01
CA ARG A 537 1.14 -0.01 10.19
C ARG A 537 2.59 -0.38 10.51
N SER A 538 2.95 -0.36 11.79
CA SER A 538 4.31 -0.65 12.24
C SER A 538 4.69 -2.13 12.12
N LEU A 539 3.74 -3.04 12.34
CA LEU A 539 3.92 -4.46 12.07
C LEU A 539 4.17 -4.73 10.58
N ILE A 540 3.40 -4.13 9.67
CA ILE A 540 3.64 -4.26 8.22
C ILE A 540 5.04 -3.76 7.86
N ALA A 541 5.44 -2.56 8.33
CA ALA A 541 6.78 -2.02 8.07
C ALA A 541 7.90 -2.96 8.57
N PHE A 542 7.73 -3.55 9.76
CA PHE A 542 8.66 -4.54 10.31
C PHE A 542 8.75 -5.82 9.45
N LEU A 543 7.62 -6.35 9.00
CA LEU A 543 7.56 -7.52 8.12
C LEU A 543 8.21 -7.26 6.76
N LEU A 544 7.98 -6.07 6.17
CA LEU A 544 8.57 -5.67 4.88
C LEU A 544 10.10 -5.64 4.92
N GLY A 545 10.71 -5.28 6.05
CA GLY A 545 12.16 -5.34 6.26
C GLY A 545 12.70 -6.75 6.57
N SER A 546 11.83 -7.71 6.86
CA SER A 546 12.20 -9.04 7.38
C SER A 546 12.00 -10.18 6.38
N PHE A 547 11.05 -10.04 5.44
CA PHE A 547 10.71 -11.05 4.44
C PHE A 547 10.68 -10.45 3.04
N CYS A 548 10.84 -11.29 2.01
CA CYS A 548 10.69 -10.85 0.62
C CYS A 548 9.20 -10.74 0.27
N ILE A 549 8.65 -9.53 0.41
CA ILE A 549 7.23 -9.23 0.24
C ILE A 549 7.03 -8.34 -0.99
N ASP A 550 5.91 -8.52 -1.68
CA ASP A 550 5.45 -7.62 -2.73
C ASP A 550 4.59 -6.50 -2.10
N THR A 551 5.11 -5.28 -2.09
CA THR A 551 4.44 -4.10 -1.52
C THR A 551 3.17 -3.71 -2.27
N GLY A 552 3.00 -4.18 -3.51
CA GLY A 552 1.76 -4.03 -4.27
C GLY A 552 0.68 -5.06 -3.92
N ARG A 553 1.02 -6.11 -3.15
CA ARG A 553 0.16 -7.27 -2.81
C ARG A 553 0.07 -7.49 -1.29
N ILE A 554 -0.14 -6.40 -0.57
CA ILE A 554 -0.50 -6.42 0.85
C ILE A 554 -2.03 -6.45 0.95
N TRP A 555 -2.57 -7.43 1.68
CA TRP A 555 -3.99 -7.74 1.82
C TRP A 555 -4.38 -7.92 3.28
N VAL A 556 -5.66 -7.73 3.59
CA VAL A 556 -6.20 -7.99 4.93
C VAL A 556 -7.53 -8.72 4.89
N THR A 557 -7.77 -9.54 5.91
CA THR A 557 -9.02 -10.22 6.18
C THR A 557 -9.39 -10.16 7.65
N GLY A 558 -10.67 -10.27 7.98
CA GLY A 558 -11.09 -10.31 9.38
C GLY A 558 -12.48 -10.90 9.61
N TYR A 559 -12.64 -11.51 10.77
CA TYR A 559 -13.90 -12.08 11.25
C TYR A 559 -14.55 -11.16 12.29
N SER A 560 -15.86 -10.90 12.20
CA SER A 560 -16.61 -10.23 13.29
C SER A 560 -15.95 -8.88 13.67
N ASN A 561 -15.53 -8.69 14.92
CA ASN A 561 -14.75 -7.52 15.37
C ASN A 561 -13.47 -7.27 14.54
N GLY A 562 -12.74 -8.32 14.13
CA GLY A 562 -11.62 -8.21 13.21
C GLY A 562 -12.03 -7.76 11.80
N GLY A 563 -13.20 -8.17 11.31
CA GLY A 563 -13.79 -7.62 10.08
C GLY A 563 -14.15 -6.13 10.22
N GLY A 564 -14.63 -5.73 11.40
CA GLY A 564 -14.78 -4.32 11.77
C GLY A 564 -13.45 -3.57 11.76
N LEU A 565 -12.32 -4.20 12.15
CA LEU A 565 -10.99 -3.59 12.05
C LEU A 565 -10.57 -3.44 10.57
N VAL A 566 -10.90 -4.41 9.71
CA VAL A 566 -10.68 -4.26 8.25
C VAL A 566 -11.39 -3.02 7.70
N GLN A 567 -12.62 -2.71 8.15
CA GLN A 567 -13.29 -1.45 7.81
C GLN A 567 -12.55 -0.20 8.32
N VAL A 568 -12.04 -0.22 9.54
CA VAL A 568 -11.22 0.88 10.10
C VAL A 568 -9.95 1.11 9.28
N LEU A 569 -9.24 0.04 8.90
CA LEU A 569 -8.05 0.11 8.06
C LEU A 569 -8.38 0.57 6.62
N ALA A 570 -9.54 0.16 6.07
CA ALA A 570 -10.00 0.62 4.76
C ALA A 570 -10.36 2.11 4.75
N CYS A 571 -10.78 2.66 5.89
CA CYS A 571 -11.09 4.07 6.07
C CYS A 571 -9.90 4.97 6.39
N ASP A 572 -8.75 4.43 6.79
CA ASP A 572 -7.58 5.22 7.14
C ASP A 572 -6.80 5.67 5.90
N PRO A 573 -6.36 6.95 5.79
CA PRO A 573 -5.66 7.46 4.62
C PRO A 573 -4.32 6.76 4.35
N VAL A 574 -3.58 6.36 5.39
CA VAL A 574 -2.27 5.69 5.25
C VAL A 574 -2.49 4.21 4.93
N MET A 575 -3.33 3.53 5.71
CA MET A 575 -3.57 2.09 5.55
C MET A 575 -4.28 1.77 4.23
N SER A 576 -5.20 2.61 3.76
CA SER A 576 -5.80 2.48 2.43
C SER A 576 -4.78 2.65 1.28
N SER A 577 -3.68 3.39 1.48
CA SER A 577 -2.59 3.45 0.49
C SER A 577 -1.64 2.24 0.57
N THR A 578 -1.47 1.69 1.78
CA THR A 578 -0.55 0.58 2.06
C THR A 578 -1.14 -0.78 1.70
N ILE A 579 -2.43 -0.97 1.96
CA ILE A 579 -3.16 -2.22 1.71
C ILE A 579 -3.93 -2.09 0.40
N SER A 580 -3.72 -3.08 -0.48
CA SER A 580 -4.30 -3.12 -1.83
C SER A 580 -5.75 -3.63 -1.85
N VAL A 581 -6.07 -4.65 -1.05
CA VAL A 581 -7.38 -5.33 -1.04
C VAL A 581 -7.82 -5.68 0.39
N PHE A 582 -9.11 -5.49 0.68
CA PHE A 582 -9.73 -5.65 1.99
C PHE A 582 -10.85 -6.72 1.92
N THR A 583 -10.98 -7.55 2.95
CA THR A 583 -12.01 -8.60 3.01
C THR A 583 -12.59 -8.76 4.42
N GLY A 584 -13.91 -8.97 4.52
CA GLY A 584 -14.63 -9.14 5.78
C GLY A 584 -15.59 -10.33 5.75
N MET A 585 -15.64 -11.07 6.86
CA MET A 585 -16.58 -12.16 7.10
C MET A 585 -17.39 -11.86 8.36
N SER A 586 -18.72 -11.79 8.22
CA SER A 586 -19.65 -11.41 9.29
C SER A 586 -19.22 -10.12 10.02
N ALA A 587 -18.75 -9.11 9.28
CA ALA A 587 -17.96 -8.01 9.84
C ALA A 587 -18.77 -7.08 10.75
N ALA A 588 -18.24 -6.81 11.94
CA ALA A 588 -18.84 -5.91 12.93
C ALA A 588 -18.58 -4.43 12.56
N MET A 589 -19.22 -3.97 11.48
CA MET A 589 -19.12 -2.62 10.92
C MET A 589 -19.90 -1.61 11.77
N TYR A 590 -19.47 -1.39 13.02
CA TYR A 590 -20.05 -0.37 13.89
C TYR A 590 -19.86 1.02 13.30
N THR A 591 -20.94 1.81 13.27
CA THR A 591 -20.84 3.24 12.90
C THR A 591 -20.37 4.10 14.08
N ASN A 592 -20.09 5.38 13.82
CA ASN A 592 -19.95 6.38 14.88
C ASN A 592 -21.30 6.83 15.50
N ASN A 593 -22.44 6.43 14.94
CA ASN A 593 -23.76 6.90 15.35
C ASN A 593 -24.22 6.20 16.65
N THR A 594 -24.60 7.00 17.65
CA THR A 594 -25.03 6.55 18.99
C THR A 594 -26.55 6.61 19.22
N ASN A 595 -27.33 7.06 18.25
CA ASN A 595 -28.78 7.19 18.35
C ASN A 595 -29.47 5.84 18.10
N SER A 596 -30.10 5.27 19.13
CA SER A 596 -30.82 3.99 19.05
C SER A 596 -32.08 4.02 18.17
N ALA A 597 -32.60 5.20 17.83
CA ALA A 597 -33.73 5.36 16.92
C ALA A 597 -33.32 5.51 15.43
N GLN A 598 -32.03 5.50 15.13
CA GLN A 598 -31.54 5.60 13.75
C GLN A 598 -31.83 4.30 12.96
N ASP A 599 -32.41 4.43 11.77
CA ASP A 599 -32.68 3.29 10.89
C ASP A 599 -31.34 2.75 10.27
N PRO A 600 -31.00 1.46 10.46
CA PRO A 600 -29.81 0.82 9.88
C PRO A 600 -29.67 0.94 8.35
N ARG A 601 -30.77 1.22 7.65
CA ARG A 601 -30.85 1.36 6.19
C ARG A 601 -30.57 2.79 5.69
N THR A 602 -30.32 3.72 6.62
CA THR A 602 -30.13 5.15 6.30
C THR A 602 -29.02 5.83 7.13
N VAL A 603 -28.49 5.17 8.16
CA VAL A 603 -27.30 5.64 8.89
C VAL A 603 -26.13 5.83 7.93
N ASP A 604 -25.23 6.79 8.16
CA ASP A 604 -23.94 6.80 7.47
C ASP A 604 -23.18 5.52 7.88
N PRO A 605 -22.96 4.55 6.97
CA PRO A 605 -22.52 3.23 7.36
C PRO A 605 -20.98 3.10 7.28
N VAL A 606 -20.26 4.11 6.79
CA VAL A 606 -18.84 3.99 6.45
C VAL A 606 -17.92 4.63 7.50
N ASN A 607 -18.39 5.62 8.27
CA ASN A 607 -17.64 6.18 9.40
C ASN A 607 -17.60 5.19 10.56
N THR A 608 -16.46 5.07 11.24
CA THR A 608 -16.21 4.03 12.26
C THR A 608 -16.21 4.62 13.67
N PRO A 609 -16.22 3.83 14.76
CA PRO A 609 -16.28 4.38 16.12
C PRO A 609 -15.04 5.20 16.51
N VAL A 610 -13.94 5.04 15.76
CA VAL A 610 -12.65 5.72 15.94
C VAL A 610 -12.32 6.73 14.84
N GLN A 611 -13.03 6.70 13.70
CA GLN A 611 -12.86 7.65 12.61
C GLN A 611 -14.22 8.32 12.33
N ALA A 612 -14.41 9.51 12.91
CA ALA A 612 -15.63 10.29 12.75
C ALA A 612 -15.93 10.62 11.26
N ILE A 613 -14.89 10.68 10.43
CA ILE A 613 -14.97 10.72 8.97
C ILE A 613 -14.06 9.63 8.43
N CYS A 614 -14.61 8.68 7.67
CA CYS A 614 -13.83 7.75 6.86
C CYS A 614 -13.06 8.53 5.77
N SER A 615 -11.77 8.27 5.55
CA SER A 615 -10.95 9.09 4.66
C SER A 615 -9.82 8.31 3.96
N PRO A 616 -10.13 7.29 3.14
CA PRO A 616 -9.13 6.62 2.33
C PRO A 616 -8.46 7.59 1.35
N SER A 617 -7.17 7.40 1.11
CA SER A 617 -6.37 8.25 0.22
C SER A 617 -6.57 7.95 -1.27
N ARG A 618 -7.38 6.94 -1.61
CA ARG A 618 -7.74 6.53 -2.98
C ARG A 618 -9.23 6.19 -3.10
N ASN A 619 -9.79 6.44 -4.27
CA ASN A 619 -11.18 6.19 -4.65
C ASN A 619 -11.37 4.89 -5.45
N ASN A 620 -10.63 3.84 -5.08
CA ASN A 620 -10.74 2.51 -5.69
C ASN A 620 -10.48 1.38 -4.67
N VAL A 621 -10.82 1.60 -3.39
CA VAL A 621 -10.56 0.62 -2.32
C VAL A 621 -11.40 -0.62 -2.54
N ALA A 622 -10.73 -1.70 -2.96
CA ALA A 622 -11.35 -2.98 -3.23
C ALA A 622 -11.73 -3.66 -1.91
N TYR A 623 -13.00 -3.99 -1.76
CA TYR A 623 -13.56 -4.57 -0.52
C TYR A 623 -14.55 -5.68 -0.85
N MET A 624 -14.37 -6.87 -0.29
CA MET A 624 -15.39 -7.93 -0.29
C MET A 624 -15.93 -8.16 1.12
N GLU A 625 -17.26 -8.13 1.30
CA GLU A 625 -17.94 -8.53 2.53
C GLU A 625 -18.78 -9.79 2.28
N VAL A 626 -18.68 -10.77 3.19
CA VAL A 626 -19.41 -12.04 3.14
C VAL A 626 -20.21 -12.20 4.44
N HIS A 627 -21.53 -12.34 4.32
CA HIS A 627 -22.42 -12.24 5.49
C HIS A 627 -23.67 -13.12 5.34
N GLY A 628 -24.09 -13.78 6.42
CA GLY A 628 -25.30 -14.63 6.44
C GLY A 628 -26.54 -13.89 6.92
N VAL A 629 -27.68 -14.07 6.25
CA VAL A 629 -28.96 -13.46 6.66
C VAL A 629 -29.43 -13.91 8.05
N SER A 630 -28.94 -15.06 8.52
CA SER A 630 -29.23 -15.64 9.84
C SER A 630 -28.24 -15.26 10.95
N ASP A 631 -27.33 -14.31 10.73
CA ASP A 631 -26.38 -13.87 11.75
C ASP A 631 -27.10 -13.22 12.95
N GLY A 632 -27.11 -13.91 14.09
CA GLY A 632 -27.73 -13.44 15.33
C GLY A 632 -26.83 -12.58 16.23
N THR A 633 -25.57 -12.34 15.86
CA THR A 633 -24.59 -11.59 16.66
C THR A 633 -24.26 -10.23 16.06
N ILE A 634 -24.01 -10.20 14.76
CA ILE A 634 -23.87 -9.01 13.92
C ILE A 634 -24.96 -9.15 12.86
N ALA A 635 -26.14 -8.60 13.12
CA ALA A 635 -27.28 -8.83 12.25
C ALA A 635 -27.04 -8.28 10.84
N TYR A 636 -27.31 -9.10 9.82
CA TYR A 636 -27.24 -8.71 8.40
C TYR A 636 -28.08 -7.46 8.09
N TYR A 637 -29.25 -7.35 8.72
CA TYR A 637 -30.18 -6.23 8.62
C TYR A 637 -29.81 -5.04 9.53
N GLY A 638 -28.65 -5.10 10.20
CA GLY A 638 -28.19 -4.10 11.16
C GLY A 638 -29.00 -4.03 12.44
N GLY A 639 -28.83 -2.95 13.19
CA GLY A 639 -29.55 -2.69 14.45
C GLY A 639 -28.69 -1.98 15.50
N PHE A 640 -29.29 -1.64 16.64
CA PHE A 640 -28.57 -0.98 17.73
C PHE A 640 -27.87 -1.99 18.65
N ARG A 641 -26.55 -1.87 18.80
CA ARG A 641 -25.71 -2.79 19.60
C ARG A 641 -24.49 -2.04 20.16
N ARG A 642 -24.11 -2.30 21.43
CA ARG A 642 -22.96 -1.66 22.12
C ARG A 642 -22.96 -0.12 21.98
N ASN A 643 -24.10 0.51 22.21
CA ASN A 643 -24.32 1.95 22.07
C ASN A 643 -23.90 2.54 20.70
N ARG A 644 -23.97 1.74 19.63
CA ARG A 644 -23.76 2.15 18.23
C ARG A 644 -24.79 1.51 17.32
N VAL A 645 -24.98 2.11 16.15
CA VAL A 645 -25.79 1.53 15.06
C VAL A 645 -24.88 0.65 14.21
N LEU A 646 -25.27 -0.61 14.00
CA LEU A 646 -24.79 -1.44 12.90
C LEU A 646 -25.69 -1.15 11.68
N PRO A 647 -25.11 -0.88 10.49
CA PRO A 647 -25.89 -0.68 9.28
C PRO A 647 -26.42 -2.01 8.73
N GLU A 648 -27.42 -1.96 7.85
CA GLU A 648 -27.73 -3.10 6.99
C GLU A 648 -26.57 -3.34 6.00
N ILE A 649 -26.16 -4.58 5.79
CA ILE A 649 -24.99 -4.92 4.95
C ILE A 649 -25.15 -4.46 3.48
N PRO A 650 -26.31 -4.70 2.80
CA PRO A 650 -26.64 -4.05 1.53
C PRO A 650 -26.46 -2.53 1.50
N HIS A 651 -26.85 -1.83 2.58
CA HIS A 651 -26.73 -0.37 2.68
C HIS A 651 -25.26 0.06 2.84
N TRP A 652 -24.49 -0.64 3.69
CA TRP A 652 -23.04 -0.44 3.77
C TRP A 652 -22.35 -0.60 2.40
N ALA A 653 -22.64 -1.68 1.67
CA ALA A 653 -22.00 -1.95 0.38
C ALA A 653 -22.36 -0.87 -0.67
N THR A 654 -23.61 -0.40 -0.64
CA THR A 654 -24.13 0.67 -1.50
C THR A 654 -23.45 2.01 -1.26
N GLU A 655 -23.30 2.43 0.00
CA GLU A 655 -22.63 3.69 0.34
C GLU A 655 -21.11 3.60 0.27
N TRP A 656 -20.51 2.43 0.50
CA TRP A 656 -19.10 2.19 0.18
C TRP A 656 -18.84 2.37 -1.33
N ALA A 657 -19.70 1.82 -2.19
CA ALA A 657 -19.63 2.04 -3.63
C ALA A 657 -19.77 3.51 -4.02
N ALA A 658 -20.77 4.22 -3.47
CA ALA A 658 -20.94 5.66 -3.68
C ALA A 658 -19.71 6.47 -3.24
N ARG A 659 -19.12 6.13 -2.09
CA ARG A 659 -17.91 6.76 -1.55
C ARG A 659 -16.67 6.55 -2.43
N GLN A 660 -16.55 5.39 -3.08
CA GLN A 660 -15.49 5.14 -4.07
C GLN A 660 -15.80 5.77 -5.45
N GLY A 661 -16.91 6.50 -5.59
CA GLY A 661 -17.32 7.17 -6.84
C GLY A 661 -18.01 6.24 -7.85
N TYR A 662 -18.49 5.07 -7.42
CA TYR A 662 -19.24 4.13 -8.25
C TYR A 662 -20.76 4.30 -8.10
N SER A 663 -21.52 3.58 -8.93
CA SER A 663 -22.97 3.54 -8.81
C SER A 663 -23.41 2.88 -7.50
N ARG A 664 -24.51 3.39 -6.93
CA ARG A 664 -25.26 2.73 -5.85
C ARG A 664 -25.99 1.47 -6.31
N THR A 665 -26.12 1.25 -7.62
CA THR A 665 -26.75 0.05 -8.20
C THR A 665 -25.73 -1.07 -8.29
N ASN A 666 -26.05 -2.23 -7.71
CA ASN A 666 -25.26 -3.44 -7.88
C ASN A 666 -25.61 -4.21 -9.15
N THR A 667 -24.75 -5.16 -9.51
CA THR A 667 -25.00 -6.20 -10.52
C THR A 667 -24.95 -7.56 -9.84
N THR A 668 -25.95 -8.42 -10.05
CA THR A 668 -25.85 -9.82 -9.64
C THR A 668 -24.79 -10.53 -10.48
N MET A 669 -23.66 -10.87 -9.87
CA MET A 669 -22.54 -11.55 -10.53
C MET A 669 -22.71 -13.07 -10.55
N ALA A 670 -23.31 -13.64 -9.49
CA ALA A 670 -23.59 -15.06 -9.37
C ALA A 670 -24.75 -15.32 -8.39
N THR A 671 -25.46 -16.42 -8.61
CA THR A 671 -26.48 -16.94 -7.69
C THR A 671 -26.25 -18.44 -7.54
N GLY A 672 -26.01 -18.89 -6.32
CA GLY A 672 -25.96 -20.31 -5.95
C GLY A 672 -27.22 -20.75 -5.20
N PRO A 673 -27.30 -22.02 -4.77
CA PRO A 673 -28.47 -22.56 -4.07
C PRO A 673 -28.82 -21.83 -2.76
N ASN A 674 -27.81 -21.34 -2.05
CA ASN A 674 -27.93 -20.65 -0.76
C ASN A 674 -27.03 -19.40 -0.66
N TYR A 675 -26.63 -18.80 -1.78
CA TYR A 675 -25.95 -17.51 -1.77
C TYR A 675 -26.23 -16.66 -3.01
N ILE A 676 -26.07 -15.34 -2.87
CA ILE A 676 -26.08 -14.39 -3.98
C ILE A 676 -24.84 -13.50 -3.88
N ARG A 677 -24.14 -13.31 -5.01
CA ARG A 677 -23.00 -12.40 -5.14
C ARG A 677 -23.41 -11.16 -5.91
N TYR A 678 -23.27 -10.01 -5.28
CA TYR A 678 -23.48 -8.69 -5.88
C TYR A 678 -22.14 -7.99 -6.07
N GLY A 679 -21.94 -7.38 -7.24
CA GLY A 679 -20.79 -6.54 -7.54
C GLY A 679 -21.20 -5.09 -7.77
N PHE A 680 -20.42 -4.15 -7.26
CA PHE A 680 -20.49 -2.73 -7.59
C PHE A 680 -19.20 -2.32 -8.33
N GLY A 681 -19.26 -1.23 -9.11
CA GLY A 681 -18.15 -0.75 -9.93
C GLY A 681 -18.64 -0.05 -11.19
N ASN A 682 -17.80 -0.05 -12.23
CA ASN A 682 -18.10 0.46 -13.57
C ASN A 682 -17.76 -0.58 -14.66
N ALA A 683 -17.94 -0.21 -15.93
CA ALA A 683 -17.77 -1.09 -17.09
C ALA A 683 -16.36 -1.67 -17.31
N GLY A 684 -15.36 -1.32 -16.51
CA GLY A 684 -14.02 -1.92 -16.51
C GLY A 684 -13.56 -2.52 -15.18
N ASN A 685 -14.37 -2.44 -14.12
CA ASN A 685 -13.98 -2.94 -12.78
C ASN A 685 -15.19 -3.43 -11.93
N ILE A 686 -16.23 -3.94 -12.58
CA ILE A 686 -17.40 -4.48 -11.87
C ILE A 686 -16.98 -5.59 -10.89
N GLY A 687 -17.44 -5.50 -9.64
CA GLY A 687 -17.03 -6.39 -8.57
C GLY A 687 -15.85 -5.88 -7.73
N ILE A 688 -15.24 -4.72 -8.04
CA ILE A 688 -14.23 -4.09 -7.15
C ILE A 688 -14.72 -3.93 -5.71
N ILE A 689 -16.03 -3.76 -5.55
CA ILE A 689 -16.71 -3.94 -4.27
C ILE A 689 -17.66 -5.12 -4.47
N THR A 690 -17.52 -6.16 -3.65
CA THR A 690 -18.33 -7.37 -3.75
C THR A 690 -19.03 -7.64 -2.42
N GLN A 691 -20.32 -7.97 -2.49
CA GLN A 691 -21.11 -8.44 -1.35
C GLN A 691 -21.58 -9.86 -1.64
N ILE A 692 -21.23 -10.82 -0.79
CA ILE A 692 -21.80 -12.17 -0.84
C ILE A 692 -22.77 -12.33 0.32
N THR A 693 -24.03 -12.58 -0.01
CA THR A 693 -25.09 -12.86 0.96
C THR A 693 -25.32 -14.35 0.99
N ILE A 694 -25.13 -15.00 2.15
CA ILE A 694 -25.56 -16.39 2.38
C ILE A 694 -27.03 -16.33 2.80
N THR A 695 -27.91 -16.92 2.00
CA THR A 695 -29.36 -16.69 2.03
C THR A 695 -30.16 -17.73 2.80
N ASP A 696 -29.53 -18.82 3.25
CA ASP A 696 -30.12 -19.80 4.15
C ASP A 696 -29.67 -19.60 5.60
N ASN A 697 -30.16 -20.46 6.50
CA ASN A 697 -29.82 -20.43 7.92
C ASN A 697 -28.51 -21.17 8.25
N SER A 698 -27.62 -21.42 7.27
CA SER A 698 -26.39 -22.19 7.51
C SER A 698 -25.29 -21.38 8.21
N CYS A 699 -25.37 -20.05 8.22
CA CYS A 699 -24.37 -19.17 8.84
C CYS A 699 -25.02 -18.24 9.87
N ASN A 700 -25.19 -18.73 11.09
CA ASN A 700 -25.50 -17.90 12.26
C ASN A 700 -24.18 -17.51 12.94
N HIS A 701 -23.68 -16.31 12.66
CA HIS A 701 -22.36 -15.80 13.05
C HIS A 701 -21.24 -16.82 12.86
N CYS A 702 -20.81 -16.98 11.60
CA CYS A 702 -19.85 -17.99 11.22
C CYS A 702 -18.71 -17.39 10.36
N TRP A 703 -17.61 -18.13 10.26
CA TRP A 703 -16.74 -18.06 9.08
C TRP A 703 -17.24 -19.08 8.06
N ALA A 704 -17.65 -18.63 6.88
CA ALA A 704 -18.21 -19.54 5.88
C ALA A 704 -17.11 -20.45 5.31
N ASN A 705 -17.16 -21.73 5.65
CA ASN A 705 -16.39 -22.80 5.01
C ASN A 705 -17.36 -23.97 4.75
N THR A 706 -17.26 -24.60 3.58
CA THR A 706 -18.26 -25.59 3.14
C THR A 706 -18.08 -26.92 3.89
N SER A 707 -19.12 -27.67 4.28
CA SER A 707 -20.57 -27.61 3.98
C SER A 707 -21.39 -27.45 5.28
N PRO A 708 -22.63 -26.90 5.26
CA PRO A 708 -23.54 -26.77 4.10
C PRO A 708 -23.54 -25.42 3.36
N GLN A 709 -22.72 -24.45 3.75
CA GLN A 709 -22.77 -23.04 3.29
C GLN A 709 -22.58 -22.84 1.77
N GLN A 710 -22.04 -23.83 1.04
CA GLN A 710 -21.57 -23.81 -0.37
C GLN A 710 -20.61 -22.67 -0.79
N VAL A 711 -20.46 -21.62 0.00
CA VAL A 711 -19.43 -20.59 -0.06
C VAL A 711 -18.28 -20.96 0.90
N ASP A 712 -17.06 -20.99 0.39
CA ASP A 712 -15.83 -20.94 1.20
C ASP A 712 -15.29 -19.51 1.11
N ALA A 713 -15.55 -18.71 2.15
CA ALA A 713 -15.16 -17.31 2.21
C ALA A 713 -13.65 -17.14 2.02
N SER A 714 -12.83 -18.06 2.52
CA SER A 714 -11.37 -17.99 2.35
C SER A 714 -10.95 -18.21 0.91
N THR A 715 -11.62 -19.10 0.18
CA THR A 715 -11.39 -19.31 -1.25
C THR A 715 -11.87 -18.11 -2.08
N GLU A 716 -13.02 -17.52 -1.72
CA GLU A 716 -13.49 -16.27 -2.35
C GLU A 716 -12.56 -15.09 -2.09
N PHE A 717 -12.04 -14.94 -0.86
CA PHE A 717 -11.06 -13.92 -0.51
C PHE A 717 -9.76 -14.10 -1.28
N MET A 718 -9.24 -15.33 -1.41
CA MET A 718 -8.04 -15.57 -2.22
C MET A 718 -8.25 -15.21 -3.70
N ASN A 719 -9.40 -15.57 -4.29
CA ASN A 719 -9.73 -15.16 -5.66
C ASN A 719 -9.81 -13.62 -5.76
N PHE A 720 -10.57 -12.99 -4.88
CA PHE A 720 -10.74 -11.53 -4.84
C PHE A 720 -9.43 -10.78 -4.64
N PHE A 721 -8.55 -11.30 -3.78
CA PHE A 721 -7.20 -10.77 -3.58
C PHE A 721 -6.41 -10.75 -4.88
N TYR A 722 -6.34 -11.85 -5.64
CA TYR A 722 -5.62 -11.86 -6.91
C TYR A 722 -6.32 -11.08 -8.03
N ASP A 723 -7.65 -11.10 -8.11
CA ASP A 723 -8.43 -10.41 -9.14
C ASP A 723 -8.40 -8.87 -8.99
N GLN A 724 -8.47 -8.36 -7.75
CA GLN A 724 -8.45 -6.92 -7.46
C GLN A 724 -7.04 -6.38 -7.17
N THR A 725 -6.06 -7.28 -7.06
CA THR A 725 -4.66 -6.90 -6.99
C THR A 725 -4.22 -6.28 -8.31
N ARG A 726 -3.70 -5.07 -8.21
CA ARG A 726 -2.96 -4.48 -9.32
C ARG A 726 -1.71 -5.31 -9.57
N THR A 727 -1.53 -5.83 -10.78
CA THR A 727 -0.17 -6.14 -11.24
C THR A 727 0.55 -4.81 -11.48
N TRP A 728 1.45 -4.42 -10.58
CA TRP A 728 2.33 -3.26 -10.73
C TRP A 728 3.44 -3.57 -11.77
N GLY A 729 3.02 -3.91 -13.00
CA GLY A 729 3.86 -4.43 -14.08
C GLY A 729 4.02 -3.45 -15.23
N ASN A 730 5.27 -3.11 -15.57
CA ASN A 730 5.71 -2.33 -16.74
C ASN A 730 5.12 -0.91 -16.95
N GLY A 731 4.23 -0.43 -16.09
CA GLY A 731 3.61 0.89 -16.16
C GLY A 731 4.07 1.86 -15.06
N ARG A 732 5.38 2.17 -15.02
CA ARG A 732 6.07 2.94 -13.95
C ARG A 732 6.06 2.25 -12.56
N SER A 733 7.06 2.59 -11.74
CA SER A 733 6.98 2.57 -10.26
C SER A 733 5.78 3.41 -9.76
N PRO A 734 5.55 3.57 -8.44
CA PRO A 734 4.80 4.72 -7.93
C PRO A 734 5.64 5.98 -8.16
N VAL A 735 5.74 6.42 -9.42
CA VAL A 735 6.60 7.52 -9.83
C VAL A 735 5.86 8.81 -9.55
N PHE A 736 6.32 9.53 -8.51
CA PHE A 736 6.24 10.99 -8.50
C PHE A 736 6.76 11.49 -9.87
N ALA A 737 5.85 12.05 -10.66
CA ALA A 737 5.87 11.91 -12.12
C ALA A 737 7.16 12.43 -12.81
N THR A 738 7.80 11.57 -13.60
CA THR A 738 8.68 11.99 -14.71
C THR A 738 8.45 11.13 -15.95
N SER A 739 8.22 11.78 -17.10
CA SER A 739 8.08 11.14 -18.41
C SER A 739 9.30 11.43 -19.27
N SER A 740 9.95 10.38 -19.74
CA SER A 740 10.71 10.44 -20.97
C SER A 740 10.28 9.28 -21.87
N ARG A 741 10.07 9.56 -23.16
CA ARG A 741 10.31 8.56 -24.19
C ARG A 741 10.96 9.23 -25.39
N SER A 742 11.99 8.57 -25.87
CA SER A 742 12.83 9.03 -26.99
C SER A 742 12.04 9.21 -28.27
N THR A 743 12.57 10.07 -29.13
CA THR A 743 12.10 10.37 -30.48
C THR A 743 12.07 9.11 -31.37
N SER A 744 11.02 9.01 -32.18
CA SER A 744 11.10 8.31 -33.47
C SER A 744 10.70 9.30 -34.55
N THR A 745 11.57 9.43 -35.56
CA THR A 745 11.41 10.35 -36.68
C THR A 745 10.48 9.75 -37.72
N ASN A 746 9.48 10.52 -38.19
CA ASN A 746 9.06 10.40 -39.59
C ASN A 746 8.35 11.65 -40.13
N ARG A 747 8.97 12.17 -41.19
CA ARG A 747 8.46 13.04 -42.27
C ARG A 747 7.05 13.63 -42.16
N ALA A 748 6.98 14.96 -42.16
CA ALA A 748 5.84 15.68 -42.69
C ALA A 748 5.70 15.45 -44.22
N SER A 749 4.46 15.34 -44.70
CA SER A 749 4.12 15.58 -46.10
C SER A 749 2.84 16.43 -46.18
N THR A 750 2.91 17.46 -47.01
CA THR A 750 1.92 18.53 -47.18
C THR A 750 0.74 18.12 -48.05
N ALA A 751 -0.49 18.54 -47.68
CA ALA A 751 -1.61 18.70 -48.62
C ALA A 751 -2.63 19.74 -48.09
N THR A 752 -3.39 20.39 -48.99
CA THR A 752 -4.03 21.69 -48.75
C THR A 752 -5.55 21.72 -49.00
N GLY A 753 -6.32 22.18 -47.99
CA GLY A 753 -7.67 22.78 -48.09
C GLY A 753 -8.86 21.89 -48.49
N PRO A 754 -10.11 22.42 -48.53
CA PRO A 754 -10.60 23.70 -47.99
C PRO A 754 -11.78 23.56 -46.99
N VAL A 755 -12.31 24.70 -46.52
CA VAL A 755 -13.36 24.84 -45.47
C VAL A 755 -14.80 24.72 -46.03
N SER A 756 -15.73 24.21 -45.21
CA SER A 756 -17.19 24.39 -45.39
C SER A 756 -17.88 24.61 -44.04
N THR A 757 -19.02 25.33 -44.01
CA THR A 757 -19.53 26.05 -42.83
C THR A 757 -20.98 25.73 -42.42
N SER A 758 -21.19 25.55 -41.10
CA SER A 758 -22.44 25.79 -40.31
C SER A 758 -23.69 24.90 -40.57
N PRO A 759 -24.75 24.89 -39.70
CA PRO A 759 -24.90 25.34 -38.30
C PRO A 759 -25.55 24.28 -37.34
N PRO A 760 -25.68 24.55 -36.00
CA PRO A 760 -26.26 23.61 -35.03
C PRO A 760 -27.77 23.77 -34.77
N CYS A 761 -28.46 22.68 -34.39
CA CYS A 761 -29.88 22.69 -34.00
C CYS A 761 -30.13 22.85 -32.49
N LYS A 762 -31.16 23.63 -32.12
CA LYS A 762 -31.72 23.77 -30.75
C LYS A 762 -33.19 23.35 -30.72
N TYR A 763 -33.62 22.50 -29.78
CA TYR A 763 -35.00 22.46 -29.23
C TYR A 763 -34.92 21.87 -27.80
N LYS A 764 -35.16 22.63 -26.72
CA LYS A 764 -36.44 23.08 -26.10
C LYS A 764 -37.14 22.01 -25.23
N PHE A 765 -37.10 22.24 -23.92
CA PHE A 765 -37.97 21.59 -22.93
C PHE A 765 -39.44 22.02 -23.08
N ARG A 766 -40.38 21.15 -22.70
CA ARG A 766 -41.74 21.50 -22.31
C ARG A 766 -42.11 20.79 -21.01
N SER A 767 -42.76 21.53 -20.11
CA SER A 767 -43.44 21.01 -18.92
C SER A 767 -44.86 20.55 -19.26
N CYS A 768 -45.43 19.69 -18.41
CA CYS A 768 -46.87 19.48 -18.31
C CYS A 768 -47.23 19.36 -16.82
N GLY A 769 -48.30 20.07 -16.41
CA GLY A 769 -48.82 20.08 -15.05
C GLY A 769 -50.06 19.19 -14.88
N LYS A 770 -50.50 19.03 -13.64
CA LYS A 770 -51.68 18.23 -13.24
C LYS A 770 -53.00 18.90 -13.69
N ASN A 771 -54.02 18.08 -14.01
CA ASN A 771 -55.25 17.92 -13.22
C ASN A 771 -56.36 17.17 -14.00
N GLY A 772 -57.18 16.39 -13.29
CA GLY A 772 -58.61 16.25 -13.61
C GLY A 772 -59.16 14.90 -14.08
N ALA A 773 -59.21 13.91 -13.19
CA ALA A 773 -60.33 12.96 -13.01
C ALA A 773 -60.13 12.19 -11.70
#